data_AF-A0A7J3T0X5-F1
#
_entry.id   AF-A0A7J3T0X5-F1
#
_cell.length_a   1.000
_cell.length_b   1.000
_cell.length_c   1.000
_cell.angle_alpha   90.00
_cell.angle_beta   90.00
_cell.angle_gamma   90.00
#
_symmetry.space_group_name_H-M   'P 1'
#
loop_
_entity.id
_entity.type
_entity.pdbx_description
1 polymer ?
#
loop_
_entity_poly.entity_id
_entity_poly.type
_entity_poly.pdbx_seq_one_letter_code
_entity_poly.pdbx_strand_id
1 'polypeptide(L)'
;MVQVPIDQIMSITKIFKRDGRTVGFDAGRIRDAVYKAFIAVELHNGEKAESVTAEVVRLLEERFKEKIPSVEDVQDLVVQVLIKKGYSNVAEEYEAFRKKKREIRELREKLDIEAPKLTVNALEVLRQRYLLRDENEKIIESPAQLFRRVAKAVAAPCRKFGENTEETEEIFYRMMSHLEFIPNTPTLFNAGTQLGQLSACFVLPVEDSLEGIFTAAKNMALIEQSGGGVGFDFSRLRPKGDIVRSTKGVASGPVSFMRIFDTGTEIIKAGGKRRGAMMAVLRADHPDVLEFITSKQQPGLLSNFNISVAVTDEFMEAVDSGGEYWLVNPRNKEKTRRLAARDVWNLMAKSAWMSGDPGVIFIDEINRHNPTPLVGKIESTNPCITQDAWIMTEDGPRQVVDLIGKGFVAIVHGKRWNGSREGFFSTGTKPVYQLKTKEGFELRLTKDHPLMKVKKLTSRKSETEWAKAENVRAGDRIVLNDHGNLGGWRGKYTEREGYLIGLLLRDGPIKKNKTVLSSWSEENGLNAIRSLTYDYAEELPHRLNTRRGTRAKDTEEYRISTGHLKKIAAELGLGAGKKAVTPNMEKASSEFCLGLLRGLFDADGSVQGTHSKRVSIKLAQSNLEMLKAVQRILLRFGIFSKIYVKRRGRGSTKLPNWESGMKEHTHKTQHELIISNA
;
A
#
# COMPACT_ATOMS: atom_id res chain seq x y z
N MET A 1 30.53 -6.40 -39.33
CA MET A 1 29.50 -7.46 -39.35
C MET A 1 28.43 -7.06 -38.36
N VAL A 2 27.25 -6.71 -38.86
CA VAL A 2 26.12 -6.18 -38.07
C VAL A 2 25.37 -7.36 -37.43
N GLN A 3 25.17 -7.31 -36.12
CA GLN A 3 24.45 -8.31 -35.35
C GLN A 3 22.95 -8.02 -35.44
N VAL A 4 22.19 -8.93 -36.07
CA VAL A 4 20.73 -8.80 -36.26
C VAL A 4 20.00 -9.32 -35.00
N PRO A 5 18.96 -8.64 -34.50
CA PRO A 5 18.15 -9.12 -33.37
C PRO A 5 17.37 -10.40 -33.72
N ILE A 6 17.20 -11.29 -32.75
CA ILE A 6 16.51 -12.60 -32.86
C ILE A 6 15.00 -12.49 -33.20
N ASP A 7 14.44 -11.28 -33.30
CA ASP A 7 13.00 -11.05 -33.51
C ASP A 7 12.55 -10.99 -34.98
N GLN A 8 13.38 -11.41 -35.94
CA GLN A 8 12.97 -11.48 -37.34
C GLN A 8 12.89 -12.92 -37.85
N ILE A 9 11.63 -13.31 -38.12
CA ILE A 9 11.13 -14.56 -38.73
C ILE A 9 11.00 -15.74 -37.75
N MET A 10 10.06 -15.65 -36.80
CA MET A 10 9.55 -16.83 -36.08
C MET A 10 8.34 -17.41 -36.84
N SER A 11 8.36 -18.71 -37.14
CA SER A 11 7.26 -19.38 -37.86
C SER A 11 6.11 -19.83 -36.96
N ILE A 12 6.38 -20.02 -35.66
CA ILE A 12 5.40 -20.49 -34.68
C ILE A 12 4.80 -19.32 -33.89
N THR A 13 3.51 -19.08 -34.09
CA THR A 13 2.78 -17.97 -33.44
C THR A 13 1.80 -18.44 -32.36
N LYS A 14 1.48 -19.74 -32.31
CA LYS A 14 0.45 -20.32 -31.45
C LYS A 14 0.93 -21.60 -30.76
N ILE A 15 0.35 -21.91 -29.60
CA ILE A 15 0.59 -23.13 -28.83
C ILE A 15 -0.73 -23.70 -28.29
N PHE A 16 -0.88 -25.03 -28.34
CA PHE A 16 -2.05 -25.74 -27.82
C PHE A 16 -1.86 -26.08 -26.33
N LYS A 17 -2.74 -25.54 -25.47
CA LYS A 17 -2.75 -25.77 -24.02
C LYS A 17 -3.50 -27.06 -23.69
N ARG A 18 -3.18 -27.62 -22.53
CA ARG A 18 -3.77 -28.88 -22.00
C ARG A 18 -5.26 -28.78 -21.67
N ASP A 19 -5.79 -27.57 -21.57
CA ASP A 19 -7.20 -27.28 -21.34
C ASP A 19 -7.99 -27.08 -22.65
N GLY A 20 -7.39 -27.47 -23.79
CA GLY A 20 -7.99 -27.35 -25.12
C GLY A 20 -7.86 -25.97 -25.77
N ARG A 21 -7.33 -24.96 -25.06
CA ARG A 21 -7.20 -23.59 -25.60
C ARG A 21 -5.97 -23.43 -26.48
N THR A 22 -6.11 -22.64 -27.54
CA THR A 22 -4.97 -22.16 -28.34
C THR A 22 -4.60 -20.76 -27.91
N VAL A 23 -3.34 -20.53 -27.53
CA VAL A 23 -2.85 -19.22 -27.09
C VAL A 23 -1.59 -18.81 -27.86
N GLY A 24 -1.20 -17.53 -27.77
CA GLY A 24 0.05 -17.04 -28.37
C GLY A 24 1.27 -17.80 -27.84
N PHE A 25 2.20 -18.13 -28.74
CA PHE A 25 3.49 -18.72 -28.38
C PHE A 25 4.39 -17.66 -27.73
N ASP A 26 5.09 -18.05 -26.65
CA ASP A 26 5.97 -17.17 -25.88
C ASP A 26 7.21 -17.96 -25.45
N ALA A 27 8.34 -17.69 -26.12
CA ALA A 27 9.62 -18.32 -25.85
C ALA A 27 10.17 -17.96 -24.45
N GLY A 28 9.79 -16.80 -23.89
CA GLY A 28 10.18 -16.37 -22.54
C GLY A 28 9.73 -17.36 -21.47
N ARG A 29 8.59 -18.01 -21.65
CA ARG A 29 8.10 -19.05 -20.72
C ARG A 29 8.95 -20.32 -20.73
N ILE A 30 9.54 -20.66 -21.88
CA ILE A 30 10.47 -21.79 -22.00
C ILE A 30 11.76 -21.43 -21.26
N ARG A 31 12.31 -20.25 -21.54
CA ARG A 31 13.50 -19.72 -20.86
C ARG A 31 13.34 -19.71 -19.35
N ASP A 32 12.24 -19.17 -18.84
CA ASP A 32 12.02 -19.05 -17.39
C ASP A 32 11.88 -20.43 -16.71
N ALA A 33 11.32 -21.42 -17.41
CA ALA A 33 11.20 -22.79 -16.90
C ALA A 33 12.55 -23.51 -16.87
N VAL A 34 13.34 -23.38 -17.93
CA VAL A 34 14.70 -23.91 -18.04
C VAL A 34 15.62 -23.24 -17.00
N TYR A 35 15.56 -21.91 -16.88
CA TYR A 35 16.35 -21.14 -15.93
C TYR A 35 16.13 -21.58 -14.47
N LYS A 36 14.88 -21.88 -14.09
CA LYS A 36 14.56 -22.38 -12.75
C LYS A 36 15.18 -23.75 -12.47
N ALA A 37 15.23 -24.64 -13.47
CA ALA A 37 15.91 -25.92 -13.33
C ALA A 37 17.43 -25.75 -13.18
N PHE A 38 18.04 -24.81 -13.92
CA PHE A 38 19.48 -24.50 -13.75
C PHE A 38 19.83 -23.95 -12.36
N ILE A 39 18.99 -23.07 -11.80
CA ILE A 39 19.17 -22.56 -10.43
C ILE A 39 19.07 -23.70 -9.40
N ALA A 40 18.09 -24.59 -9.55
CA ALA A 40 17.85 -25.66 -8.60
C ALA A 40 19.02 -26.67 -8.50
N VAL A 41 19.83 -26.79 -9.55
CA VAL A 41 21.01 -27.67 -9.61
C VAL A 41 22.33 -26.89 -9.41
N GLU A 42 22.27 -25.68 -8.83
CA GLU A 42 23.42 -24.83 -8.47
C GLU A 42 24.37 -24.43 -9.62
N LEU A 43 23.97 -24.58 -10.88
CA LEU A 43 24.73 -24.11 -12.04
C LEU A 43 24.39 -22.64 -12.32
N HIS A 44 25.11 -21.74 -11.66
CA HIS A 44 24.90 -20.29 -11.69
C HIS A 44 25.33 -19.63 -13.01
N ASN A 45 24.59 -19.84 -14.11
CA ASN A 45 24.74 -18.95 -15.28
C ASN A 45 23.50 -18.90 -16.19
N GLY A 46 22.87 -17.72 -16.28
CA GLY A 46 21.66 -17.48 -17.10
C GLY A 46 21.87 -17.57 -18.62
N GLU A 47 23.12 -17.40 -19.09
CA GLU A 47 23.48 -17.50 -20.52
C GLU A 47 23.22 -18.90 -21.10
N LYS A 48 23.31 -19.95 -20.27
CA LYS A 48 23.08 -21.34 -20.71
C LYS A 48 21.60 -21.62 -20.97
N ALA A 49 20.70 -21.00 -20.20
CA ALA A 49 19.24 -21.16 -20.37
C ALA A 49 18.76 -20.50 -21.67
N GLU A 50 19.37 -19.39 -22.08
CA GLU A 50 19.08 -18.74 -23.37
C GLU A 50 19.51 -19.62 -24.55
N SER A 51 20.72 -20.20 -24.49
CA SER A 51 21.21 -21.13 -25.52
C SER A 51 20.32 -22.37 -25.66
N VAL A 52 19.88 -22.96 -24.54
CA VAL A 52 18.93 -24.09 -24.53
C VAL A 52 17.60 -23.66 -25.15
N THR A 53 17.08 -22.50 -24.75
CA THR A 53 15.79 -21.99 -25.26
C THR A 53 15.83 -21.73 -26.76
N ALA A 54 16.90 -21.11 -27.26
CA ALA A 54 17.07 -20.85 -28.69
C ALA A 54 17.10 -22.15 -29.51
N GLU A 55 17.79 -23.19 -29.02
CA GLU A 55 17.81 -24.49 -29.70
C GLU A 55 16.46 -25.21 -29.63
N VAL A 56 15.73 -25.11 -28.53
CA VAL A 56 14.36 -25.64 -28.41
C VAL A 56 13.42 -24.94 -29.40
N VAL A 57 13.48 -23.61 -29.50
CA VAL A 57 12.66 -22.84 -30.45
C VAL A 57 12.99 -23.23 -31.89
N ARG A 58 14.28 -23.33 -32.24
CA ARG A 58 14.70 -23.78 -33.57
C ARG A 58 14.17 -25.17 -33.93
N LEU A 59 14.25 -26.13 -32.99
CA LEU A 59 13.75 -27.49 -33.22
C LEU A 59 12.22 -27.54 -33.28
N LEU A 60 11.53 -26.70 -32.50
CA LEU A 60 10.08 -26.54 -32.61
C LEU A 60 9.71 -26.05 -34.02
N GLU A 61 10.38 -25.01 -34.53
CA GLU A 61 10.12 -24.45 -35.86
C GLU A 61 10.43 -25.44 -36.99
N GLU A 62 11.44 -26.28 -36.84
CA GLU A 62 11.75 -27.34 -37.80
C GLU A 62 10.68 -28.44 -37.81
N ARG A 63 10.21 -28.85 -36.63
CA ARG A 63 9.30 -30.01 -36.46
C ARG A 63 7.83 -29.66 -36.65
N PHE A 64 7.44 -28.40 -36.44
CA PHE A 64 6.04 -27.96 -36.40
C PHE A 64 5.73 -26.85 -37.43
N LYS A 65 6.29 -26.96 -38.65
CA LYS A 65 6.04 -25.98 -39.74
C LYS A 65 4.58 -25.87 -40.15
N GLU A 66 3.83 -26.97 -40.10
CA GLU A 66 2.44 -27.06 -40.59
C GLU A 66 1.43 -27.39 -39.49
N LYS A 67 1.87 -27.51 -38.22
CA LYS A 67 1.04 -27.92 -37.08
C LYS A 67 1.32 -27.05 -35.87
N ILE A 68 0.32 -26.84 -35.02
CA ILE A 68 0.48 -26.09 -33.77
C ILE A 68 1.05 -27.05 -32.70
N PRO A 69 2.21 -26.75 -32.08
CA PRO A 69 2.78 -27.59 -31.04
C PRO A 69 1.94 -27.54 -29.76
N SER A 70 1.89 -28.65 -29.01
CA SER A 70 1.31 -28.69 -27.67
C SER A 70 2.33 -28.30 -26.59
N VAL A 71 1.85 -28.05 -25.37
CA VAL A 71 2.75 -27.81 -24.23
C VAL A 71 3.61 -29.04 -23.90
N GLU A 72 3.13 -30.27 -24.17
CA GLU A 72 3.95 -31.47 -23.94
C GLU A 72 5.08 -31.56 -24.96
N ASP A 73 4.80 -31.27 -26.24
CA ASP A 73 5.82 -31.27 -27.30
C ASP A 73 6.98 -30.32 -26.98
N VAL A 74 6.66 -29.15 -26.45
CA VAL A 74 7.66 -28.18 -26.00
C VAL A 74 8.45 -28.72 -24.80
N GLN A 75 7.79 -29.34 -23.82
CA GLN A 75 8.46 -29.87 -22.65
C GLN A 75 9.38 -31.05 -22.98
N ASP A 76 8.97 -31.92 -23.89
CA ASP A 76 9.78 -33.05 -24.33
C ASP A 76 11.00 -32.58 -25.12
N LEU A 77 10.86 -31.55 -25.98
CA LEU A 77 11.98 -30.94 -26.68
C LEU A 77 12.96 -30.23 -25.71
N VAL A 78 12.47 -29.61 -24.63
CA VAL A 78 13.34 -29.04 -23.60
C VAL A 78 14.21 -30.11 -22.97
N VAL A 79 13.63 -31.25 -22.58
CA VAL A 79 14.39 -32.37 -21.99
C VAL A 79 15.42 -32.92 -22.99
N GLN A 80 15.01 -33.13 -24.24
CA GLN A 80 15.91 -33.62 -25.30
C GLN A 80 17.11 -32.68 -25.53
N VAL A 81 16.87 -31.36 -25.57
CA VAL A 81 17.94 -30.38 -25.76
C VAL A 81 18.86 -30.31 -24.54
N LEU A 82 18.31 -30.40 -23.32
CA LEU A 82 19.12 -30.43 -22.10
C LEU A 82 20.06 -31.66 -22.08
N ILE A 83 19.55 -32.85 -22.42
CA ILE A 83 20.36 -34.07 -22.53
C ILE A 83 21.42 -33.94 -23.62
N LYS A 84 21.03 -33.50 -24.83
CA LYS A 84 21.94 -33.35 -25.99
C LYS A 84 23.09 -32.38 -25.71
N LYS A 85 22.86 -31.33 -24.92
CA LYS A 85 23.89 -30.36 -24.51
C LYS A 85 24.72 -30.81 -23.30
N GLY A 86 24.49 -32.01 -22.76
CA GLY A 86 25.24 -32.55 -21.62
C GLY A 86 24.77 -32.05 -20.26
N TYR A 87 23.53 -31.55 -20.15
CA TYR A 87 22.93 -31.07 -18.89
C TYR A 87 21.98 -32.10 -18.27
N SER A 88 22.43 -33.35 -18.12
CA SER A 88 21.58 -34.46 -17.63
C SER A 88 20.97 -34.19 -16.25
N ASN A 89 21.74 -33.68 -15.29
CA ASN A 89 21.22 -33.35 -13.95
C ASN A 89 20.14 -32.26 -13.97
N VAL A 90 20.22 -31.30 -14.91
CA VAL A 90 19.21 -30.25 -15.08
C VAL A 90 17.96 -30.81 -15.75
N ALA A 91 18.12 -31.77 -16.68
CA ALA A 91 17.00 -32.47 -17.29
C ALA A 91 16.23 -33.28 -16.23
N GLU A 92 16.92 -34.00 -15.36
CA GLU A 92 16.32 -34.75 -14.25
C GLU A 92 15.52 -33.85 -13.30
N GLU A 93 16.08 -32.71 -12.88
CA GLU A 93 15.38 -31.74 -12.01
C GLU A 93 14.16 -31.11 -12.73
N TYR A 94 14.30 -30.81 -14.01
CA TYR A 94 13.19 -30.31 -14.82
C TYR A 94 12.05 -31.34 -14.95
N GLU A 95 12.39 -32.62 -15.12
CA GLU A 95 11.42 -33.73 -15.14
C GLU A 95 10.78 -33.97 -13.78
N ALA A 96 11.54 -33.92 -12.68
CA ALA A 96 11.02 -34.02 -11.32
C ALA A 96 10.01 -32.90 -11.04
N PHE A 97 10.32 -31.67 -11.44
CA PHE A 97 9.40 -30.54 -11.35
C PHE A 97 8.12 -30.74 -12.21
N ARG A 98 8.25 -31.30 -13.42
CA ARG A 98 7.12 -31.66 -14.30
C ARG A 98 6.23 -32.72 -13.64
N LYS A 99 6.82 -33.77 -13.06
CA LYS A 99 6.10 -34.86 -12.37
C LYS A 99 5.33 -34.33 -11.16
N LYS A 100 5.98 -33.55 -10.28
CA LYS A 100 5.33 -32.94 -9.10
C LYS A 100 4.15 -32.04 -9.48
N LYS A 101 4.27 -31.26 -10.56
CA LYS A 101 3.15 -30.45 -11.08
C LYS A 101 2.01 -31.29 -11.66
N ARG A 102 2.29 -32.48 -12.19
CA ARG A 102 1.30 -33.43 -12.70
C ARG A 102 0.54 -34.06 -11.54
N GLU A 103 1.25 -34.58 -10.54
CA GLU A 103 0.67 -35.16 -9.31
C GLU A 103 -0.26 -34.17 -8.60
N ILE A 104 0.17 -32.90 -8.44
CA ILE A 104 -0.67 -31.85 -7.85
C ILE A 104 -1.94 -31.59 -8.68
N ARG A 105 -1.87 -31.76 -10.00
CA ARG A 105 -3.01 -31.51 -10.90
C ARG A 105 -3.98 -32.70 -10.91
N GLU A 106 -3.47 -33.92 -10.95
CA GLU A 106 -4.26 -35.15 -10.81
C GLU A 106 -4.94 -35.21 -9.43
N LEU A 107 -4.26 -34.77 -8.36
CA LEU A 107 -4.87 -34.61 -7.04
C LEU A 107 -5.97 -33.54 -7.03
N ARG A 108 -5.81 -32.43 -7.76
CA ARG A 108 -6.86 -31.40 -7.89
C ARG A 108 -8.10 -31.90 -8.62
N GLU A 109 -7.91 -32.72 -9.66
CA GLU A 109 -9.00 -33.26 -10.48
C GLU A 109 -9.75 -34.39 -9.77
N LYS A 110 -9.04 -35.27 -9.04
CA LYS A 110 -9.66 -36.35 -8.26
C LYS A 110 -10.48 -35.90 -7.05
N LEU A 111 -10.28 -34.68 -6.56
CA LEU A 111 -10.92 -34.19 -5.33
C LEU A 111 -12.17 -33.33 -5.56
N ASP A 112 -12.58 -33.07 -6.81
CA ASP A 112 -13.76 -32.27 -7.20
C ASP A 112 -13.95 -30.98 -6.37
N ILE A 113 -12.85 -30.27 -6.12
CA ILE A 113 -12.85 -29.02 -5.37
C ILE A 113 -12.77 -27.88 -6.39
N GLU A 114 -13.73 -26.94 -6.39
CA GLU A 114 -13.50 -25.56 -6.83
C GLU A 114 -12.45 -24.93 -5.89
N ALA A 115 -11.20 -25.37 -6.04
CA ALA A 115 -10.16 -25.07 -5.08
C ALA A 115 -9.76 -23.59 -5.18
N PRO A 116 -9.51 -22.93 -4.03
CA PRO A 116 -8.92 -21.59 -4.03
C PRO A 116 -7.62 -21.61 -4.84
N LYS A 117 -7.37 -20.56 -5.64
CA LYS A 117 -6.13 -20.40 -6.43
C LYS A 117 -4.92 -20.11 -5.52
N LEU A 118 -4.57 -21.07 -4.67
CA LEU A 118 -3.46 -20.99 -3.74
C LEU A 118 -2.14 -21.32 -4.43
N THR A 119 -1.10 -20.56 -4.10
CA THR A 119 0.28 -20.85 -4.51
C THR A 119 0.82 -22.05 -3.75
N VAL A 120 1.89 -22.67 -4.27
CA VAL A 120 2.57 -23.78 -3.58
C VAL A 120 3.05 -23.37 -2.19
N ASN A 121 3.57 -22.15 -2.03
CA ASN A 121 3.99 -21.62 -0.73
C ASN A 121 2.81 -21.44 0.22
N ALA A 122 1.66 -20.96 -0.27
CA ALA A 122 0.46 -20.84 0.56
C ALA A 122 -0.03 -22.20 1.04
N LEU A 123 -0.04 -23.21 0.15
CA LEU A 123 -0.39 -24.58 0.53
C LEU A 123 0.57 -25.15 1.57
N GLU A 124 1.87 -24.90 1.44
CA GLU A 124 2.85 -25.36 2.43
C GLU A 124 2.67 -24.67 3.79
N VAL A 125 2.42 -23.36 3.81
CA VAL A 125 2.12 -22.62 5.05
C VAL A 125 0.83 -23.14 5.71
N LEU A 126 -0.22 -23.39 4.93
CA LEU A 126 -1.48 -23.96 5.43
C LEU A 126 -1.25 -25.36 6.02
N ARG A 127 -0.53 -26.22 5.31
CA ARG A 127 -0.16 -27.58 5.74
C ARG A 127 0.63 -27.57 7.05
N GLN A 128 1.61 -26.67 7.16
CA GLN A 128 2.46 -26.58 8.34
C GLN A 128 1.73 -26.04 9.57
N ARG A 129 0.80 -25.08 9.40
CA ARG A 129 0.32 -24.28 10.54
C ARG A 129 -1.19 -24.24 10.73
N TYR A 130 -1.99 -24.28 9.65
CA TYR A 130 -3.40 -23.89 9.70
C TYR A 130 -4.40 -25.03 9.64
N LEU A 131 -4.14 -26.06 8.83
CA LEU A 131 -5.09 -27.17 8.65
C LEU A 131 -5.21 -27.97 9.95
N LEU A 132 -6.44 -28.36 10.29
CA LEU A 132 -6.70 -29.20 11.46
C LEU A 132 -6.05 -30.58 11.32
N ARG A 133 -5.64 -31.12 12.48
CA ARG A 133 -4.99 -32.42 12.63
C ARG A 133 -5.72 -33.24 13.67
N ASP A 134 -5.71 -34.55 13.49
CA ASP A 134 -6.18 -35.50 14.50
C ASP A 134 -5.11 -35.76 15.59
N GLU A 135 -5.42 -36.67 16.50
CA GLU A 135 -4.58 -37.08 17.63
C GLU A 135 -3.27 -37.74 17.21
N ASN A 136 -3.19 -38.25 15.97
CA ASN A 136 -2.00 -38.86 15.38
C ASN A 136 -1.23 -37.88 14.46
N GLU A 137 -1.50 -36.57 14.61
CA GLU A 137 -0.93 -35.47 13.82
C GLU A 137 -1.24 -35.49 12.32
N LYS A 138 -2.17 -36.34 11.87
CA LYS A 138 -2.55 -36.42 10.46
C LYS A 138 -3.49 -35.27 10.11
N ILE A 139 -3.24 -34.63 8.97
CA ILE A 139 -4.10 -33.55 8.47
C ILE A 139 -5.46 -34.12 8.06
N ILE A 140 -6.53 -33.60 8.66
CA ILE A 140 -7.92 -34.03 8.42
C ILE A 140 -8.77 -32.97 7.72
N GLU A 141 -8.16 -31.83 7.39
CA GLU A 141 -8.84 -30.69 6.80
C GLU A 141 -8.12 -30.22 5.53
N SER A 142 -8.87 -29.99 4.45
CA SER A 142 -8.40 -29.33 3.24
C SER A 142 -8.52 -27.81 3.35
N PRO A 143 -7.79 -27.01 2.55
CA PRO A 143 -7.94 -25.56 2.52
C PRO A 143 -9.39 -25.08 2.30
N ALA A 144 -10.16 -25.79 1.47
CA ALA A 144 -11.57 -25.49 1.25
C ALA A 144 -12.39 -25.75 2.53
N GLN A 145 -12.18 -26.88 3.19
CA GLN A 145 -12.85 -27.18 4.47
C GLN A 145 -12.47 -26.17 5.56
N LEU A 146 -11.21 -25.72 5.62
CA LEU A 146 -10.77 -24.66 6.52
C LEU A 146 -11.57 -23.37 6.31
N PHE A 147 -11.66 -22.89 5.07
CA PHE A 147 -12.43 -21.67 4.78
C PHE A 147 -13.92 -21.86 5.09
N ARG A 148 -14.48 -23.05 4.81
CA ARG A 148 -15.88 -23.35 5.11
C ARG A 148 -16.15 -23.35 6.61
N ARG A 149 -15.27 -23.96 7.41
CA ARG A 149 -15.32 -23.97 8.88
C ARG A 149 -15.30 -22.54 9.43
N VAL A 150 -14.38 -21.71 8.97
CA VAL A 150 -14.24 -20.32 9.42
C VAL A 150 -15.49 -19.52 9.05
N ALA A 151 -15.97 -19.64 7.81
CA ALA A 151 -17.14 -18.93 7.31
C ALA A 151 -18.40 -19.27 8.14
N LYS A 152 -18.64 -20.57 8.36
CA LYS A 152 -19.75 -21.07 9.16
C LYS A 152 -19.73 -20.51 10.58
N ALA A 153 -18.56 -20.56 11.24
CA ALA A 153 -18.42 -20.11 12.61
C ALA A 153 -18.66 -18.60 12.76
N VAL A 154 -18.16 -17.79 11.83
CA VAL A 154 -18.32 -16.33 11.87
C VAL A 154 -19.72 -15.89 11.44
N ALA A 155 -20.39 -16.65 10.56
CA ALA A 155 -21.77 -16.38 10.14
C ALA A 155 -22.80 -16.76 11.21
N ALA A 156 -22.51 -17.74 12.07
CA ALA A 156 -23.47 -18.28 13.05
C ALA A 156 -24.21 -17.25 13.93
N PRO A 157 -23.57 -16.16 14.42
CA PRO A 157 -24.27 -15.12 15.19
C PRO A 157 -25.38 -14.37 14.43
N CYS A 158 -25.35 -14.34 13.09
CA CYS A 158 -26.31 -13.61 12.25
C CYS A 158 -27.76 -14.11 12.48
N ARG A 159 -27.93 -15.39 12.81
CA ARG A 159 -29.22 -15.96 13.21
C ARG A 159 -29.90 -15.17 14.34
N LYS A 160 -29.13 -14.64 15.29
CA LYS A 160 -29.67 -13.86 16.43
C LYS A 160 -30.24 -12.51 16.01
N PHE A 161 -29.84 -12.00 14.85
CA PHE A 161 -30.28 -10.71 14.32
C PHE A 161 -31.34 -10.86 13.21
N GLY A 162 -31.84 -12.09 12.98
CA GLY A 162 -32.85 -12.37 11.94
C GLY A 162 -32.29 -12.42 10.52
N GLU A 163 -30.97 -12.49 10.36
CA GLU A 163 -30.31 -12.55 9.05
C GLU A 163 -30.13 -13.99 8.54
N ASN A 164 -30.09 -14.16 7.22
CA ASN A 164 -29.87 -15.45 6.58
C ASN A 164 -28.43 -15.94 6.80
N THR A 165 -28.28 -16.92 7.69
CA THR A 165 -26.97 -17.45 8.09
C THR A 165 -26.29 -18.24 6.96
N GLU A 166 -27.05 -18.96 6.15
CA GLU A 166 -26.49 -19.80 5.06
C GLU A 166 -25.96 -18.93 3.92
N GLU A 167 -26.69 -17.87 3.58
CA GLU A 167 -26.25 -16.87 2.61
C GLU A 167 -24.98 -16.16 3.08
N THR A 168 -24.92 -15.77 4.35
CA THR A 168 -23.75 -15.12 4.95
C THR A 168 -22.54 -16.05 5.00
N GLU A 169 -22.74 -17.32 5.34
CA GLU A 169 -21.69 -18.35 5.30
C GLU A 169 -21.10 -18.49 3.89
N GLU A 170 -21.95 -18.55 2.85
CA GLU A 170 -21.49 -18.68 1.48
C GLU A 170 -20.71 -17.44 1.01
N ILE A 171 -21.14 -16.24 1.40
CA ILE A 171 -20.40 -14.99 1.14
C ILE A 171 -19.01 -15.06 1.76
N PHE A 172 -18.91 -15.40 3.05
CA PHE A 172 -17.62 -15.45 3.74
C PHE A 172 -16.71 -16.55 3.19
N TYR A 173 -17.26 -17.71 2.83
CA TYR A 173 -16.50 -18.78 2.20
C TYR A 173 -15.90 -18.32 0.87
N ARG A 174 -16.70 -17.70 0.00
CA ARG A 174 -16.25 -17.19 -1.30
C ARG A 174 -15.19 -16.10 -1.15
N MET A 175 -15.37 -15.15 -0.23
CA MET A 175 -14.39 -14.11 0.04
C MET A 175 -13.02 -14.70 0.42
N MET A 176 -13.01 -15.78 1.21
CA MET A 176 -11.77 -16.47 1.59
C MET A 176 -11.22 -17.37 0.48
N SER A 177 -12.05 -18.13 -0.22
CA SER A 177 -11.60 -19.03 -1.29
C SER A 177 -11.06 -18.27 -2.52
N HIS A 178 -11.61 -17.08 -2.79
CA HIS A 178 -11.11 -16.18 -3.82
C HIS A 178 -9.97 -15.27 -3.36
N LEU A 179 -9.58 -15.36 -2.08
CA LEU A 179 -8.55 -14.51 -1.47
C LEU A 179 -8.89 -13.01 -1.52
N GLU A 180 -10.18 -12.68 -1.60
CA GLU A 180 -10.65 -11.29 -1.49
C GLU A 180 -10.36 -10.80 -0.08
N PHE A 181 -10.73 -11.58 0.93
CA PHE A 181 -10.46 -11.32 2.34
C PHE A 181 -9.94 -12.57 3.03
N ILE A 182 -8.88 -12.42 3.81
CA ILE A 182 -8.38 -13.45 4.71
C ILE A 182 -8.34 -12.85 6.11
N PRO A 183 -9.06 -13.41 7.09
CA PRO A 183 -9.04 -12.90 8.45
C PRO A 183 -7.67 -13.13 9.10
N ASN A 184 -7.47 -12.53 10.27
CA ASN A 184 -6.23 -12.70 11.02
C ASN A 184 -5.93 -14.19 11.31
N THR A 185 -4.68 -14.48 11.66
CA THR A 185 -4.22 -15.85 11.93
C THR A 185 -5.05 -16.57 13.01
N PRO A 186 -5.36 -15.98 14.19
CA PRO A 186 -6.20 -16.65 15.19
C PRO A 186 -7.60 -17.01 14.70
N THR A 187 -8.22 -16.17 13.88
CA THR A 187 -9.53 -16.49 13.29
C THR A 187 -9.44 -17.74 12.40
N LEU A 188 -8.42 -17.85 11.55
CA LEU A 188 -8.23 -19.04 10.70
C LEU A 188 -7.97 -20.32 11.53
N PHE A 189 -7.20 -20.19 12.62
CA PHE A 189 -6.89 -21.30 13.50
C PHE A 189 -8.09 -21.77 14.34
N ASN A 190 -8.86 -20.83 14.88
CA ASN A 190 -9.74 -21.10 16.01
C ASN A 190 -11.23 -20.98 15.69
N ALA A 191 -11.62 -20.34 14.58
CA ALA A 191 -13.03 -20.26 14.23
C ALA A 191 -13.61 -21.66 14.01
N GLY A 192 -14.69 -21.99 14.71
CA GLY A 192 -15.33 -23.30 14.64
C GLY A 192 -14.54 -24.43 15.33
N THR A 193 -13.55 -24.09 16.16
CA THR A 193 -12.86 -25.04 17.06
C THR A 193 -13.21 -24.74 18.52
N GLN A 194 -12.82 -25.62 19.45
CA GLN A 194 -13.11 -25.46 20.87
C GLN A 194 -12.46 -24.21 21.49
N LEU A 195 -11.31 -23.74 20.97
CA LEU A 195 -10.61 -22.58 21.52
C LEU A 195 -11.31 -21.26 21.22
N GLY A 196 -11.96 -21.11 20.06
CA GLY A 196 -12.87 -20.00 19.74
C GLY A 196 -12.29 -18.57 19.73
N GLN A 197 -11.00 -18.36 20.00
CA GLN A 197 -10.38 -17.02 20.03
C GLN A 197 -10.13 -16.48 18.63
N LEU A 198 -10.90 -15.46 18.23
CA LEU A 198 -10.76 -14.82 16.92
C LEU A 198 -9.85 -13.57 16.95
N SER A 199 -9.75 -12.92 18.11
CA SER A 199 -8.92 -11.71 18.30
C SER A 199 -7.46 -12.05 18.51
N ALA A 200 -6.56 -11.23 17.97
CA ALA A 200 -5.12 -11.52 17.93
C ALA A 200 -4.27 -10.69 18.89
N CYS A 201 -4.74 -9.54 19.35
CA CYS A 201 -3.95 -8.58 20.10
C CYS A 201 -4.71 -8.12 21.34
N PHE A 202 -4.04 -8.16 22.49
CA PHE A 202 -4.59 -7.81 23.78
C PHE A 202 -3.63 -6.91 24.54
N VAL A 203 -4.16 -6.09 25.45
CA VAL A 203 -3.38 -5.31 26.40
C VAL A 203 -3.88 -5.66 27.79
N LEU A 204 -2.98 -6.05 28.69
CA LEU A 204 -3.33 -6.40 30.07
C LEU A 204 -2.68 -5.41 31.05
N PRO A 205 -3.43 -4.91 32.04
CA PRO A 205 -2.84 -4.12 33.11
C PRO A 205 -2.00 -5.01 34.02
N VAL A 206 -0.89 -4.47 34.54
CA VAL A 206 -0.04 -5.13 35.53
C VAL A 206 -0.09 -4.31 36.82
N GLU A 207 -0.91 -4.77 37.78
CA GLU A 207 -1.07 -4.08 39.07
C GLU A 207 0.13 -4.34 40.01
N ASP A 208 0.44 -3.38 40.88
CA ASP A 208 1.57 -3.43 41.84
C ASP A 208 1.29 -4.35 43.06
N SER A 209 0.96 -5.60 42.78
CA SER A 209 0.80 -6.67 43.76
C SER A 209 1.17 -8.02 43.15
N LEU A 210 1.60 -8.99 43.98
CA LEU A 210 1.89 -10.34 43.47
C LEU A 210 0.65 -10.96 42.82
N GLU A 211 -0.53 -10.80 43.44
CA GLU A 211 -1.79 -11.29 42.87
C GLU A 211 -2.07 -10.67 41.50
N GLY A 212 -1.87 -9.35 41.35
CA GLY A 212 -2.07 -8.64 40.09
C GLY A 212 -1.09 -9.09 39.00
N ILE A 213 0.20 -9.20 39.34
CA ILE A 213 1.26 -9.66 38.44
C ILE A 213 0.96 -11.07 37.95
N PHE A 214 0.67 -12.01 38.85
CA PHE A 214 0.40 -13.40 38.48
C PHE A 214 -0.97 -13.58 37.80
N THR A 215 -1.95 -12.71 38.09
CA THR A 215 -3.20 -12.67 37.33
C THR A 215 -2.95 -12.22 35.89
N ALA A 216 -2.14 -11.19 35.67
CA ALA A 216 -1.75 -10.77 34.32
C ALA A 216 -0.96 -11.87 33.59
N ALA A 217 -0.04 -12.56 34.27
CA ALA A 217 0.70 -13.70 33.71
C ALA A 217 -0.21 -14.90 33.39
N LYS A 218 -1.20 -15.21 34.24
CA LYS A 218 -2.22 -16.24 33.99
C LYS A 218 -3.06 -15.87 32.76
N ASN A 219 -3.55 -14.64 32.69
CA ASN A 219 -4.38 -14.19 31.57
C ASN A 219 -3.58 -14.16 30.26
N MET A 220 -2.32 -13.74 30.32
CA MET A 220 -1.38 -13.87 29.21
C MET A 220 -1.30 -15.32 28.74
N ALA A 221 -1.06 -16.26 29.65
CA ALA A 221 -0.94 -17.67 29.30
C ALA A 221 -2.17 -18.21 28.56
N LEU A 222 -3.38 -17.84 29.02
CA LEU A 222 -4.63 -18.23 28.36
C LEU A 222 -4.80 -17.58 26.97
N ILE A 223 -4.40 -16.31 26.83
CA ILE A 223 -4.44 -15.60 25.54
C ILE A 223 -3.44 -16.21 24.55
N GLU A 224 -2.22 -16.51 25.00
CA GLU A 224 -1.17 -17.08 24.16
C GLU A 224 -1.44 -18.54 23.78
N GLN A 225 -2.08 -19.32 24.66
CA GLN A 225 -2.55 -20.68 24.37
C GLN A 225 -3.44 -20.70 23.11
N SER A 226 -4.22 -19.64 22.91
CA SER A 226 -5.10 -19.46 21.75
C SER A 226 -4.47 -18.69 20.59
N GLY A 227 -3.18 -18.36 20.67
CA GLY A 227 -2.40 -17.73 19.60
C GLY A 227 -2.46 -16.20 19.55
N GLY A 228 -2.95 -15.56 20.61
CA GLY A 228 -2.94 -14.10 20.79
C GLY A 228 -1.58 -13.57 21.24
N GLY A 229 -1.27 -12.32 20.93
CA GLY A 229 -0.15 -11.56 21.48
C GLY A 229 -0.61 -10.56 22.53
N VAL A 230 0.26 -10.22 23.48
CA VAL A 230 -0.12 -9.44 24.67
C VAL A 230 0.85 -8.28 24.91
N GLY A 231 0.29 -7.08 25.06
CA GLY A 231 1.00 -5.89 25.51
C GLY A 231 0.80 -5.65 27.01
N PHE A 232 1.82 -5.12 27.67
CA PHE A 232 1.80 -4.81 29.10
C PHE A 232 2.41 -3.43 29.35
N ASP A 233 1.84 -2.70 30.29
CA ASP A 233 2.49 -1.56 30.91
C ASP A 233 2.97 -1.95 32.32
N PHE A 234 4.30 -1.95 32.51
CA PHE A 234 4.94 -2.27 33.79
C PHE A 234 5.19 -1.03 34.66
N SER A 235 4.79 0.17 34.19
CA SER A 235 5.09 1.44 34.87
C SER A 235 4.42 1.61 36.22
N ARG A 236 3.44 0.77 36.56
CA ARG A 236 2.77 0.78 37.86
C ARG A 236 3.56 0.05 38.94
N LEU A 237 4.44 -0.89 38.55
CA LEU A 237 5.19 -1.70 39.50
C LEU A 237 6.19 -0.85 40.26
N ARG A 238 6.31 -1.09 41.56
CA ARG A 238 7.31 -0.40 42.39
C ARG A 238 8.73 -0.74 41.95
N PRO A 239 9.69 0.19 42.14
CA PRO A 239 11.04 0.00 41.66
C PRO A 239 11.83 -1.00 42.51
N LYS A 240 12.93 -1.49 41.95
CA LYS A 240 13.89 -2.34 42.65
C LYS A 240 14.41 -1.66 43.91
N GLY A 241 14.43 -2.40 45.02
CA GLY A 241 14.85 -1.88 46.33
C GLY A 241 13.73 -1.23 47.15
N ASP A 242 12.52 -1.01 46.60
CA ASP A 242 11.40 -0.45 47.37
C ASP A 242 10.83 -1.44 48.40
N ILE A 243 10.21 -0.93 49.45
CA ILE A 243 9.75 -1.72 50.60
C ILE A 243 8.55 -2.61 50.23
N VAL A 244 8.59 -3.87 50.66
CA VAL A 244 7.46 -4.80 50.62
C VAL A 244 6.91 -4.99 52.04
N ARG A 245 5.83 -4.27 52.38
CA ARG A 245 5.28 -4.22 53.75
C ARG A 245 4.89 -5.59 54.33
N SER A 246 4.38 -6.50 53.51
CA SER A 246 3.92 -7.82 53.94
C SER A 246 5.05 -8.77 54.35
N THR A 247 6.21 -8.67 53.70
CA THR A 247 7.36 -9.56 53.94
C THR A 247 8.53 -8.86 54.64
N LYS A 248 8.45 -7.53 54.84
CA LYS A 248 9.55 -6.67 55.31
C LYS A 248 10.83 -6.75 54.45
N GLY A 249 10.74 -7.28 53.24
CA GLY A 249 11.84 -7.37 52.27
C GLY A 249 11.86 -6.21 51.28
N VAL A 250 12.70 -6.35 50.25
CA VAL A 250 12.84 -5.37 49.14
C VAL A 250 12.31 -5.94 47.83
N ALA A 251 11.74 -5.07 46.99
CA ALA A 251 11.23 -5.43 45.68
C ALA A 251 12.37 -5.68 44.67
N SER A 252 12.16 -6.59 43.72
CA SER A 252 13.13 -6.89 42.65
C SER A 252 13.00 -5.99 41.41
N GLY A 253 11.92 -5.22 41.29
CA GLY A 253 11.65 -4.28 40.20
C GLY A 253 10.95 -4.89 38.97
N PRO A 254 10.45 -4.06 38.04
CA PRO A 254 9.64 -4.51 36.89
C PRO A 254 10.42 -5.41 35.94
N VAL A 255 11.69 -5.11 35.64
CA VAL A 255 12.51 -5.90 34.72
C VAL A 255 12.68 -7.34 35.22
N SER A 256 12.79 -7.53 36.54
CA SER A 256 12.85 -8.87 37.16
C SER A 256 11.53 -9.63 36.95
N PHE A 257 10.39 -9.00 37.20
CA PHE A 257 9.07 -9.62 37.00
C PHE A 257 8.78 -9.93 35.54
N MET A 258 9.22 -9.08 34.60
CA MET A 258 9.09 -9.34 33.16
C MET A 258 9.71 -10.68 32.74
N ARG A 259 10.73 -11.18 33.46
CA ARG A 259 11.34 -12.50 33.17
C ARG A 259 10.34 -13.64 33.39
N ILE A 260 9.40 -13.50 34.31
CA ILE A 260 8.33 -14.48 34.55
C ILE A 260 7.45 -14.61 33.30
N PHE A 261 7.03 -13.47 32.73
CA PHE A 261 6.26 -13.43 31.49
C PHE A 261 7.09 -13.98 30.32
N ASP A 262 8.34 -13.54 30.16
CA ASP A 262 9.25 -13.99 29.09
C ASP A 262 9.44 -15.52 29.09
N THR A 263 9.65 -16.09 30.28
CA THR A 263 9.84 -17.53 30.49
C THR A 263 8.53 -18.29 30.29
N GLY A 264 7.41 -17.76 30.81
CA GLY A 264 6.09 -18.34 30.63
C GLY A 264 5.74 -18.48 29.15
N THR A 265 5.94 -17.41 28.38
CA THR A 265 5.73 -17.42 26.93
C THR A 265 6.68 -18.37 26.21
N GLU A 266 7.94 -18.51 26.64
CA GLU A 266 8.86 -19.51 26.07
C GLU A 266 8.37 -20.95 26.27
N ILE A 267 7.85 -21.26 27.45
CA ILE A 267 7.30 -22.59 27.77
C ILE A 267 6.02 -22.83 26.95
N ILE A 268 5.15 -21.83 26.83
CA ILE A 268 3.89 -21.95 26.07
C ILE A 268 4.18 -22.13 24.56
N LYS A 269 5.22 -21.47 24.04
CA LYS A 269 5.67 -21.65 22.64
C LYS A 269 5.98 -23.09 22.30
N ALA A 270 6.55 -23.85 23.25
CA ALA A 270 6.91 -25.25 23.02
C ALA A 270 5.67 -26.14 22.78
N GLY A 271 4.49 -25.76 23.27
CA GLY A 271 3.24 -26.50 23.10
C GLY A 271 2.25 -25.89 22.09
N GLY A 272 2.52 -24.70 21.54
CA GLY A 272 1.58 -23.93 20.72
C GLY A 272 1.87 -23.93 19.21
N LYS A 273 0.83 -23.78 18.37
CA LYS A 273 0.96 -23.71 16.89
C LYS A 273 1.69 -22.46 16.37
N ARG A 274 1.85 -21.41 17.21
CA ARG A 274 2.43 -20.11 16.84
C ARG A 274 3.28 -19.55 17.99
N ARG A 275 4.34 -18.82 17.63
CA ARG A 275 5.12 -18.02 18.57
C ARG A 275 4.27 -16.87 19.15
N GLY A 276 4.00 -16.91 20.45
CA GLY A 276 3.47 -15.76 21.21
C GLY A 276 4.44 -14.60 21.16
N ALA A 277 3.94 -13.39 20.95
CA ALA A 277 4.74 -12.17 20.89
C ALA A 277 4.19 -11.19 21.93
N MET A 278 5.09 -10.64 22.74
CA MET A 278 4.74 -9.71 23.79
C MET A 278 5.32 -8.33 23.56
N MET A 279 4.66 -7.33 24.11
CA MET A 279 5.18 -5.96 24.18
C MET A 279 5.21 -5.49 25.61
N ALA A 280 6.30 -4.86 26.04
CA ALA A 280 6.40 -4.25 27.36
C ALA A 280 6.67 -2.75 27.25
N VAL A 281 5.97 -1.99 28.07
CA VAL A 281 6.14 -0.54 28.20
C VAL A 281 6.63 -0.21 29.60
N LEU A 282 7.55 0.75 29.69
CA LEU A 282 7.94 1.39 30.94
C LEU A 282 8.09 2.90 30.74
N ARG A 283 7.54 3.71 31.62
CA ARG A 283 7.67 5.17 31.55
C ARG A 283 9.11 5.64 31.75
N ALA A 284 9.46 6.73 31.08
CA ALA A 284 10.78 7.33 31.16
C ALA A 284 11.13 7.81 32.58
N ASP A 285 10.13 8.25 33.35
CA ASP A 285 10.27 8.69 34.74
C ASP A 285 10.31 7.53 35.75
N HIS A 286 10.27 6.27 35.31
CA HIS A 286 10.36 5.14 36.23
C HIS A 286 11.80 4.97 36.76
N PRO A 287 12.02 4.72 38.07
CA PRO A 287 13.39 4.61 38.63
C PRO A 287 14.28 3.55 37.97
N ASP A 288 13.66 2.48 37.48
CA ASP A 288 14.32 1.35 36.78
C ASP A 288 14.42 1.52 35.25
N VAL A 289 14.16 2.72 34.70
CA VAL A 289 14.18 2.97 33.25
C VAL A 289 15.52 2.60 32.60
N LEU A 290 16.64 2.86 33.27
CA LEU A 290 17.97 2.55 32.71
C LEU A 290 18.17 1.04 32.57
N GLU A 291 17.80 0.26 33.59
CA GLU A 291 17.87 -1.21 33.55
C GLU A 291 16.97 -1.75 32.42
N PHE A 292 15.77 -1.19 32.28
CA PHE A 292 14.84 -1.54 31.21
C PHE A 292 15.41 -1.26 29.81
N ILE A 293 15.98 -0.07 29.57
CA ILE A 293 16.59 0.32 28.30
C ILE A 293 17.75 -0.60 27.91
N THR A 294 18.55 -1.03 28.89
CA THR A 294 19.72 -1.89 28.64
C THR A 294 19.39 -3.39 28.66
N SER A 295 18.20 -3.78 29.08
CA SER A 295 17.84 -5.19 29.34
C SER A 295 18.08 -6.12 28.15
N LYS A 296 17.83 -5.65 26.92
CA LYS A 296 18.03 -6.45 25.69
C LYS A 296 19.40 -6.28 25.04
N GLN A 297 20.33 -5.57 25.66
CA GLN A 297 21.73 -5.55 25.22
C GLN A 297 22.41 -6.90 25.47
N GLN A 298 21.94 -7.66 26.46
CA GLN A 298 22.35 -9.04 26.68
C GLN A 298 21.50 -9.98 25.80
N PRO A 299 22.12 -10.74 24.87
CA PRO A 299 21.40 -11.71 24.06
C PRO A 299 20.65 -12.75 24.94
N GLY A 300 19.42 -13.07 24.55
CA GLY A 300 18.59 -14.07 25.22
C GLY A 300 17.74 -13.57 26.38
N LEU A 301 18.01 -12.39 26.94
CA LEU A 301 17.17 -11.79 27.98
C LEU A 301 15.97 -11.05 27.33
N LEU A 302 14.74 -11.34 27.79
CA LEU A 302 13.50 -10.73 27.28
C LEU A 302 13.32 -10.94 25.77
N SER A 303 13.71 -12.12 25.28
CA SER A 303 13.73 -12.46 23.85
C SER A 303 12.33 -12.55 23.23
N ASN A 304 11.30 -12.67 24.07
CA ASN A 304 9.91 -12.77 23.67
C ASN A 304 9.16 -11.44 23.74
N PHE A 305 9.82 -10.41 24.26
CA PHE A 305 9.33 -9.04 24.31
C PHE A 305 9.93 -8.18 23.20
N ASN A 306 9.09 -7.33 22.61
CA ASN A 306 9.52 -6.01 22.17
C ASN A 306 9.35 -5.03 23.34
N ILE A 307 10.32 -4.17 23.60
CA ILE A 307 10.27 -3.24 24.72
C ILE A 307 10.18 -1.80 24.20
N SER A 308 9.45 -0.92 24.89
CA SER A 308 9.34 0.49 24.50
C SER A 308 9.29 1.40 25.71
N VAL A 309 9.96 2.54 25.64
CA VAL A 309 9.93 3.55 26.71
C VAL A 309 8.81 4.54 26.42
N ALA A 310 7.91 4.73 27.40
CA ALA A 310 6.87 5.75 27.36
C ALA A 310 7.43 7.10 27.84
N VAL A 311 7.73 8.00 26.90
CA VAL A 311 8.24 9.34 27.17
C VAL A 311 7.10 10.35 27.33
N THR A 312 7.24 11.26 28.29
CA THR A 312 6.35 12.40 28.53
C THR A 312 6.83 13.65 27.81
N ASP A 313 5.97 14.65 27.69
CA ASP A 313 6.35 15.97 27.16
C ASP A 313 7.43 16.61 28.04
N GLU A 314 7.29 16.52 29.38
CA GLU A 314 8.29 17.00 30.35
C GLU A 314 9.68 16.39 30.11
N PHE A 315 9.75 15.08 29.86
CA PHE A 315 11.01 14.42 29.54
C PHE A 315 11.59 14.94 28.22
N MET A 316 10.77 15.11 27.18
CA MET A 316 11.23 15.59 25.88
C MET A 316 11.70 17.06 25.93
N GLU A 317 11.04 17.92 26.70
CA GLU A 317 11.49 19.29 26.96
C GLU A 317 12.84 19.33 27.68
N ALA A 318 13.06 18.41 28.64
CA ALA A 318 14.36 18.25 29.29
C ALA A 318 15.44 17.75 28.31
N VAL A 319 15.11 16.86 27.36
CA VAL A 319 16.05 16.42 26.31
C VAL A 319 16.48 17.61 25.43
N ASP A 320 15.52 18.41 24.99
CA ASP A 320 15.77 19.53 24.07
C ASP A 320 16.64 20.61 24.73
N SER A 321 16.25 21.05 25.94
CA SER A 321 16.97 22.03 26.74
C SER A 321 18.32 21.55 27.30
N GLY A 322 18.61 20.25 27.21
CA GLY A 322 19.79 19.65 27.85
C GLY A 322 19.69 19.62 29.38
N GLY A 323 18.47 19.66 29.92
CA GLY A 323 18.18 19.64 31.34
C GLY A 323 18.08 18.24 31.94
N GLU A 324 17.71 18.21 33.22
CA GLU A 324 17.49 17.00 33.99
C GLU A 324 16.02 16.85 34.36
N TYR A 325 15.55 15.61 34.47
CA TYR A 325 14.19 15.27 34.90
C TYR A 325 14.24 14.35 36.13
N TRP A 326 13.11 14.28 36.87
CA TRP A 326 13.00 13.44 38.05
C TRP A 326 12.54 12.03 37.69
N LEU A 327 13.15 11.03 38.32
CA LEU A 327 12.55 9.71 38.44
C LEU A 327 11.58 9.69 39.62
N VAL A 328 10.42 9.07 39.43
CA VAL A 328 9.30 9.10 40.37
C VAL A 328 8.89 7.68 40.69
N ASN A 329 8.89 7.31 41.96
CA ASN A 329 8.40 6.01 42.38
C ASN A 329 6.87 5.95 42.17
N PRO A 330 6.33 5.03 41.34
CA PRO A 330 4.91 5.00 41.02
C PRO A 330 4.00 4.70 42.22
N ARG A 331 4.51 4.04 43.26
CA ARG A 331 3.76 3.64 44.46
C ARG A 331 3.45 4.82 45.39
N ASN A 332 4.44 5.63 45.71
CA ASN A 332 4.33 6.72 46.69
C ASN A 332 4.48 8.12 46.07
N LYS A 333 4.77 8.22 44.78
CA LYS A 333 5.00 9.47 44.03
C LYS A 333 6.21 10.28 44.51
N GLU A 334 7.10 9.68 45.29
CA GLU A 334 8.33 10.34 45.72
C GLU A 334 9.32 10.45 44.56
N LYS A 335 9.92 11.64 44.45
CA LYS A 335 11.02 11.92 43.53
C LYS A 335 12.30 11.31 44.09
N THR A 336 12.91 10.39 43.35
CA THR A 336 14.04 9.58 43.85
C THR A 336 15.39 10.16 43.44
N ARG A 337 15.66 10.22 42.13
CA ARG A 337 16.90 10.75 41.56
C ARG A 337 16.63 11.59 40.32
N ARG A 338 17.53 12.52 40.01
CA ARG A 338 17.54 13.22 38.71
C ARG A 338 18.47 12.50 37.75
N LEU A 339 18.11 12.53 36.47
CA LEU A 339 18.97 12.10 35.37
C LEU A 339 19.01 13.18 34.30
N ALA A 340 20.17 13.34 33.66
CA ALA A 340 20.30 14.12 32.45
C ALA A 340 19.47 13.48 31.33
N ALA A 341 18.47 14.19 30.82
CA ALA A 341 17.50 13.62 29.88
C ALA A 341 18.18 13.18 28.57
N ARG A 342 19.19 13.94 28.11
CA ARG A 342 20.00 13.60 26.92
C ARG A 342 20.77 12.30 27.06
N ASP A 343 21.28 11.99 28.25
CA ASP A 343 22.02 10.74 28.48
C ASP A 343 21.09 9.54 28.37
N VAL A 344 19.88 9.64 28.95
CA VAL A 344 18.85 8.60 28.84
C VAL A 344 18.39 8.43 27.40
N TRP A 345 18.14 9.53 26.68
CA TRP A 345 17.77 9.49 25.26
C TRP A 345 18.86 8.86 24.38
N ASN A 346 20.12 9.23 24.59
CA ASN A 346 21.25 8.66 23.88
C ASN A 346 21.42 7.17 24.20
N LEU A 347 21.20 6.76 25.45
CA LEU A 347 21.21 5.35 25.84
C LEU A 347 20.10 4.57 25.13
N MET A 348 18.88 5.11 25.05
CA MET A 348 17.77 4.51 24.29
C MET A 348 18.15 4.31 22.82
N ALA A 349 18.66 5.37 22.17
CA ALA A 349 19.06 5.31 20.76
C ALA A 349 20.18 4.29 20.53
N LYS A 350 21.17 4.24 21.43
CA LYS A 350 22.28 3.28 21.36
C LYS A 350 21.79 1.84 21.55
N SER A 351 20.94 1.56 22.55
CA SER A 351 20.32 0.25 22.74
C SER A 351 19.53 -0.18 21.50
N ALA A 352 18.67 0.71 20.97
CA ALA A 352 17.85 0.43 19.81
C ALA A 352 18.68 0.12 18.55
N TRP A 353 19.81 0.80 18.38
CA TRP A 353 20.77 0.49 17.31
C TRP A 353 21.40 -0.91 17.47
N MET A 354 21.67 -1.35 18.71
CA MET A 354 22.32 -2.66 18.97
C MET A 354 21.36 -3.85 18.85
N SER A 355 20.14 -3.73 19.39
CA SER A 355 19.21 -4.86 19.54
C SER A 355 17.88 -4.72 18.82
N GLY A 356 17.60 -3.54 18.24
CA GLY A 356 16.28 -3.17 17.72
C GLY A 356 15.31 -2.65 18.79
N ASP A 357 15.74 -2.57 20.06
CA ASP A 357 14.94 -2.17 21.21
C ASP A 357 15.75 -1.25 22.18
N PRO A 358 15.11 -0.32 22.91
CA PRO A 358 13.67 -0.10 23.00
C PRO A 358 13.10 0.80 21.90
N GLY A 359 11.83 0.60 21.57
CA GLY A 359 11.01 1.59 20.90
C GLY A 359 10.70 2.81 21.78
N VAL A 360 10.01 3.81 21.22
CA VAL A 360 9.60 5.03 21.93
C VAL A 360 8.10 5.23 21.76
N ILE A 361 7.41 5.48 22.87
CA ILE A 361 5.97 5.76 22.96
C ILE A 361 5.81 7.17 23.54
N PHE A 362 5.19 8.09 22.82
CA PHE A 362 4.96 9.46 23.30
C PHE A 362 3.64 9.53 24.07
N ILE A 363 3.67 9.19 25.35
CA ILE A 363 2.46 8.80 26.08
C ILE A 363 1.46 9.94 26.30
N ASP A 364 1.95 11.16 26.43
CA ASP A 364 1.10 12.34 26.60
C ASP A 364 0.40 12.71 25.29
N GLU A 365 1.11 12.63 24.15
CA GLU A 365 0.53 12.79 22.82
C GLU A 365 -0.59 11.77 22.56
N ILE A 366 -0.40 10.53 23.00
CA ILE A 366 -1.37 9.45 22.84
C ILE A 366 -2.64 9.77 23.63
N ASN A 367 -2.47 10.21 24.88
CA ASN A 367 -3.60 10.51 25.76
C ASN A 367 -4.31 11.81 25.41
N ARG A 368 -3.62 12.79 24.83
CA ARG A 368 -4.23 13.99 24.25
C ARG A 368 -5.24 13.67 23.14
N HIS A 369 -5.08 12.48 22.54
CA HIS A 369 -5.84 12.01 21.40
C HIS A 369 -6.64 10.73 21.65
N ASN A 370 -6.82 10.39 22.93
CA ASN A 370 -7.61 9.26 23.34
C ASN A 370 -9.09 9.49 22.96
N PRO A 371 -9.70 8.64 22.08
CA PRO A 371 -11.10 8.79 21.67
C PRO A 371 -12.09 8.38 22.76
N THR A 372 -11.63 7.72 23.81
CA THR A 372 -12.44 7.24 24.94
C THR A 372 -11.83 7.68 26.28
N PRO A 373 -11.60 8.99 26.51
CA PRO A 373 -10.87 9.47 27.68
C PRO A 373 -11.63 9.19 28.99
N LEU A 374 -12.95 9.07 28.92
CA LEU A 374 -13.82 8.74 30.05
C LEU A 374 -13.65 7.30 30.55
N VAL A 375 -13.12 6.39 29.73
CA VAL A 375 -12.91 4.97 30.08
C VAL A 375 -11.56 4.78 30.79
N GLY A 376 -10.59 5.65 30.54
CA GLY A 376 -9.27 5.59 31.12
C GLY A 376 -8.20 6.14 30.17
N LYS A 377 -6.97 6.30 30.68
CA LYS A 377 -5.81 6.69 29.86
C LYS A 377 -5.31 5.51 29.02
N ILE A 378 -4.88 5.79 27.81
CA ILE A 378 -4.22 4.82 26.94
C ILE A 378 -2.75 4.71 27.38
N GLU A 379 -2.31 3.50 27.67
CA GLU A 379 -0.95 3.25 28.17
C GLU A 379 0.01 2.72 27.07
N SER A 380 -0.45 2.47 25.82
CA SER A 380 0.36 1.98 24.66
C SER A 380 -0.28 2.21 23.25
N THR A 381 0.44 2.05 22.10
CA THR A 381 -0.03 2.45 20.72
C THR A 381 0.28 1.56 19.49
N ASN A 382 -0.40 1.88 18.36
CA ASN A 382 -0.11 1.60 16.93
C ASN A 382 -0.16 2.91 16.03
N PRO A 383 0.36 2.97 14.77
CA PRO A 383 0.66 4.23 13.99
C PRO A 383 -0.50 4.90 13.16
N CYS A 384 -0.33 6.17 12.67
CA CYS A 384 -1.39 7.06 12.07
C CYS A 384 -1.02 7.87 10.76
N ILE A 385 -1.99 8.55 10.08
CA ILE A 385 -1.86 9.47 8.88
C ILE A 385 -2.86 10.67 8.92
N THR A 386 -2.70 11.74 8.10
CA THR A 386 -3.59 12.93 8.08
C THR A 386 -4.87 12.76 7.23
N GLN A 387 -5.93 13.50 7.59
CA GLN A 387 -7.26 13.39 6.96
C GLN A 387 -7.34 13.82 5.48
N ASP A 388 -6.44 14.68 5.03
CA ASP A 388 -6.36 15.18 3.66
C ASP A 388 -5.59 14.24 2.71
N ALA A 389 -4.93 13.21 3.26
CA ALA A 389 -4.14 12.25 2.48
C ALA A 389 -5.02 11.46 1.51
N TRP A 390 -4.53 11.31 0.28
CA TRP A 390 -5.19 10.54 -0.77
C TRP A 390 -4.81 9.07 -0.69
N ILE A 391 -5.81 8.21 -0.64
CA ILE A 391 -5.69 6.77 -0.68
C ILE A 391 -6.37 6.28 -1.94
N MET A 392 -5.68 5.47 -2.74
CA MET A 392 -6.32 4.80 -3.86
C MET A 392 -7.20 3.68 -3.29
N THR A 393 -8.47 3.63 -3.68
CA THR A 393 -9.41 2.59 -3.26
C THR A 393 -10.06 1.92 -4.46
N GLU A 394 -10.80 0.84 -4.24
CA GLU A 394 -11.56 0.18 -5.31
C GLU A 394 -12.62 1.11 -5.95
N ASP A 395 -13.20 2.02 -5.17
CA ASP A 395 -14.13 3.04 -5.66
C ASP A 395 -13.43 4.25 -6.30
N GLY A 396 -12.14 4.11 -6.61
CA GLY A 396 -11.27 5.19 -7.03
C GLY A 396 -10.58 5.89 -5.85
N PRO A 397 -9.87 7.00 -6.10
CA PRO A 397 -9.16 7.70 -5.05
C PRO A 397 -10.14 8.36 -4.07
N ARG A 398 -9.83 8.27 -2.77
CA ARG A 398 -10.58 8.88 -1.67
C ARG A 398 -9.62 9.58 -0.73
N GLN A 399 -10.07 10.65 -0.09
CA GLN A 399 -9.28 11.23 1.00
C GLN A 399 -9.57 10.45 2.28
N VAL A 400 -8.61 10.39 3.20
CA VAL A 400 -8.78 9.72 4.49
C VAL A 400 -10.06 10.19 5.20
N VAL A 401 -10.40 11.48 5.13
CA VAL A 401 -11.66 12.03 5.70
C VAL A 401 -12.93 11.35 5.17
N ASP A 402 -12.94 10.90 3.92
CA ASP A 402 -14.09 10.19 3.33
C ASP A 402 -14.21 8.74 3.83
N LEU A 403 -13.11 8.22 4.35
CA LEU A 403 -12.91 6.83 4.76
C LEU A 403 -12.94 6.66 6.29
N ILE A 404 -13.19 7.74 7.04
CA ILE A 404 -13.33 7.67 8.49
C ILE A 404 -14.64 6.96 8.85
N GLY A 405 -14.56 5.93 9.69
CA GLY A 405 -15.72 5.14 10.12
C GLY A 405 -16.28 4.24 9.02
N LYS A 406 -15.57 4.06 7.91
CA LYS A 406 -16.04 3.34 6.72
C LYS A 406 -14.98 2.43 6.16
N GLY A 407 -15.25 1.13 6.17
CA GLY A 407 -14.38 0.16 5.53
C GLY A 407 -14.24 0.40 4.03
N PHE A 408 -13.04 0.18 3.53
CA PHE A 408 -12.70 0.37 2.13
C PHE A 408 -11.60 -0.61 1.71
N VAL A 409 -11.53 -0.90 0.42
CA VAL A 409 -10.44 -1.69 -0.18
C VAL A 409 -9.38 -0.73 -0.68
N ALA A 410 -8.20 -0.71 -0.05
CA ALA A 410 -7.06 0.08 -0.51
C ALA A 410 -6.41 -0.56 -1.74
N ILE A 411 -5.91 0.25 -2.67
CA ILE A 411 -5.09 -0.20 -3.78
C ILE A 411 -3.65 0.24 -3.50
N VAL A 412 -2.71 -0.69 -3.48
CA VAL A 412 -1.27 -0.44 -3.29
C VAL A 412 -0.49 -1.23 -4.34
N HIS A 413 0.33 -0.55 -5.14
CA HIS A 413 1.01 -1.10 -6.32
C HIS A 413 0.08 -1.85 -7.28
N GLY A 414 -1.10 -1.28 -7.54
CA GLY A 414 -2.13 -1.87 -8.39
C GLY A 414 -2.84 -3.10 -7.79
N LYS A 415 -2.52 -3.50 -6.55
CA LYS A 415 -3.14 -4.64 -5.87
C LYS A 415 -4.14 -4.19 -4.82
N ARG A 416 -5.22 -4.95 -4.66
CA ARG A 416 -6.28 -4.72 -3.67
C ARG A 416 -5.84 -5.22 -2.28
N TRP A 417 -6.17 -4.45 -1.25
CA TRP A 417 -5.92 -4.72 0.16
C TRP A 417 -7.14 -4.32 0.97
N ASN A 418 -7.77 -5.28 1.64
CA ASN A 418 -8.95 -4.98 2.45
C ASN A 418 -8.59 -4.21 3.71
N GLY A 419 -9.20 -3.04 3.89
CA GLY A 419 -9.17 -2.29 5.14
C GLY A 419 -10.09 -2.88 6.21
N SER A 420 -10.00 -2.38 7.43
CA SER A 420 -10.93 -2.67 8.52
C SER A 420 -12.35 -2.18 8.18
N ARG A 421 -13.38 -2.73 8.84
CA ARG A 421 -14.78 -2.31 8.65
C ARG A 421 -15.04 -0.87 9.09
N GLU A 422 -14.26 -0.41 10.05
CA GLU A 422 -14.30 0.93 10.61
C GLU A 422 -13.47 1.92 9.78
N GLY A 423 -12.70 1.44 8.79
CA GLY A 423 -11.82 2.28 7.97
C GLY A 423 -10.80 3.04 8.81
N PHE A 424 -10.58 4.31 8.45
CA PHE A 424 -9.81 5.21 9.28
C PHE A 424 -10.62 5.64 10.50
N PHE A 425 -9.94 6.00 11.59
CA PHE A 425 -10.57 6.60 12.76
C PHE A 425 -9.79 7.85 13.13
N SER A 426 -10.49 8.85 13.67
CA SER A 426 -9.85 10.09 14.10
C SER A 426 -9.01 9.81 15.35
N THR A 427 -7.72 10.13 15.26
CA THR A 427 -6.81 10.19 16.42
C THR A 427 -6.49 11.64 16.79
N GLY A 428 -7.41 12.57 16.50
CA GLY A 428 -7.33 13.99 16.84
C GLY A 428 -6.31 14.82 16.03
N THR A 429 -5.97 16.02 16.54
CA THR A 429 -5.15 17.03 15.83
C THR A 429 -3.70 17.00 16.32
N LYS A 430 -2.77 16.56 15.46
CA LYS A 430 -1.34 16.38 15.78
C LYS A 430 -0.43 17.26 14.91
N PRO A 431 0.79 17.59 15.35
CA PRO A 431 1.84 18.09 14.48
C PRO A 431 2.18 17.08 13.38
N VAL A 432 2.42 17.55 12.15
CA VAL A 432 2.66 16.69 10.98
C VAL A 432 3.89 17.18 10.20
N TYR A 433 4.59 16.23 9.59
CA TYR A 433 5.69 16.48 8.66
C TYR A 433 5.13 16.66 7.25
N GLN A 434 5.73 17.58 6.49
CA GLN A 434 5.47 17.70 5.06
C GLN A 434 6.65 17.10 4.29
N LEU A 435 6.49 15.87 3.81
CA LEU A 435 7.42 15.24 2.89
C LEU A 435 7.27 15.90 1.51
N LYS A 436 8.37 16.37 0.92
CA LYS A 436 8.41 16.88 -0.45
C LYS A 436 9.53 16.21 -1.22
N THR A 437 9.22 15.64 -2.38
CA THR A 437 10.24 15.12 -3.28
C THR A 437 10.74 16.23 -4.21
N LYS A 438 11.95 16.06 -4.76
CA LYS A 438 12.52 16.97 -5.76
C LYS A 438 11.66 17.05 -7.02
N GLU A 439 10.86 16.01 -7.28
CA GLU A 439 10.00 15.90 -8.44
C GLU A 439 8.62 16.54 -8.24
N GLY A 440 8.31 17.00 -7.03
CA GLY A 440 7.11 17.78 -6.73
C GLY A 440 6.00 17.02 -6.01
N PHE A 441 6.20 15.73 -5.68
CA PHE A 441 5.24 14.97 -4.89
C PHE A 441 5.29 15.43 -3.43
N GLU A 442 4.12 15.60 -2.82
CA GLU A 442 3.99 16.03 -1.42
C GLU A 442 3.07 15.09 -0.65
N LEU A 443 3.42 14.80 0.60
CA LEU A 443 2.60 14.04 1.54
C LEU A 443 2.70 14.67 2.94
N ARG A 444 1.59 14.74 3.66
CA ARG A 444 1.54 15.15 5.06
C ARG A 444 1.30 13.91 5.93
N LEU A 445 2.08 13.74 6.99
CA LEU A 445 2.06 12.52 7.80
C LEU A 445 2.62 12.75 9.20
N THR A 446 2.30 11.88 10.15
CA THR A 446 2.85 11.95 11.51
C THR A 446 4.32 11.51 11.52
N LYS A 447 5.05 11.92 12.55
CA LYS A 447 6.49 11.65 12.68
C LYS A 447 6.88 10.16 12.60
N ASP A 448 6.00 9.31 13.10
CA ASP A 448 6.16 7.87 13.23
C ASP A 448 5.67 7.09 12.00
N HIS A 449 5.05 7.76 11.02
CA HIS A 449 4.48 7.09 9.86
C HIS A 449 5.59 6.41 9.02
N PRO A 450 5.45 5.12 8.69
CA PRO A 450 6.46 4.39 7.93
C PRO A 450 6.40 4.76 6.43
N LEU A 451 7.55 5.13 5.89
CA LEU A 451 7.79 5.40 4.47
C LEU A 451 8.75 4.33 3.91
N MET A 452 8.49 3.86 2.69
CA MET A 452 9.39 2.94 2.00
C MET A 452 10.50 3.75 1.33
N LYS A 453 11.72 3.62 1.85
CA LYS A 453 12.94 4.27 1.34
C LYS A 453 13.74 3.30 0.48
N VAL A 454 14.37 3.80 -0.57
CA VAL A 454 15.33 3.02 -1.38
C VAL A 454 16.68 3.03 -0.68
N LYS A 455 17.12 1.86 -0.24
CA LYS A 455 18.42 1.63 0.41
C LYS A 455 19.56 1.58 -0.61
N LYS A 456 19.35 0.86 -1.71
CA LYS A 456 20.33 0.72 -2.79
C LYS A 456 19.60 0.62 -4.12
N LEU A 457 20.03 1.44 -5.09
CA LEU A 457 19.52 1.40 -6.45
C LEU A 457 20.64 1.02 -7.41
N THR A 458 20.45 -0.08 -8.13
CA THR A 458 21.32 -0.49 -9.24
C THR A 458 20.48 -0.56 -10.51
N SER A 459 21.13 -0.69 -11.67
CA SER A 459 20.43 -0.83 -12.97
C SER A 459 19.54 -2.07 -13.07
N ARG A 460 19.71 -3.06 -12.17
CA ARG A 460 18.99 -4.36 -12.21
C ARG A 460 18.18 -4.67 -10.95
N LYS A 461 18.40 -3.97 -9.83
CA LYS A 461 17.79 -4.28 -8.53
C LYS A 461 17.65 -3.02 -7.68
N SER A 462 16.45 -2.82 -7.10
CA SER A 462 16.17 -1.85 -6.05
C SER A 462 16.00 -2.58 -4.72
N GLU A 463 16.83 -2.25 -3.74
CA GLU A 463 16.65 -2.70 -2.36
C GLU A 463 15.97 -1.59 -1.56
N THR A 464 14.94 -1.93 -0.80
CA THR A 464 14.10 -0.99 -0.06
C THR A 464 14.06 -1.32 1.41
N GLU A 465 13.84 -0.31 2.25
CA GLU A 465 13.70 -0.43 3.69
C GLU A 465 12.58 0.49 4.20
N TRP A 466 11.95 0.11 5.30
CA TRP A 466 11.00 0.98 5.99
C TRP A 466 11.73 1.96 6.89
N ALA A 467 11.42 3.25 6.77
CA ALA A 467 11.92 4.31 7.62
C ALA A 467 10.76 5.16 8.12
N LYS A 468 10.76 5.53 9.41
CA LYS A 468 9.80 6.51 9.94
C LYS A 468 10.03 7.88 9.27
N ALA A 469 8.98 8.67 9.16
CA ALA A 469 9.02 10.01 8.58
C ALA A 469 10.12 10.90 9.17
N GLU A 470 10.27 10.88 10.49
CA GLU A 470 11.29 11.64 11.22
C GLU A 470 12.73 11.24 10.86
N ASN A 471 12.92 10.02 10.34
CA ASN A 471 14.23 9.48 9.97
C ASN A 471 14.56 9.65 8.49
N VAL A 472 13.63 10.16 7.67
CA VAL A 472 13.88 10.45 6.26
C VAL A 472 14.63 11.78 6.13
N ARG A 473 15.77 11.76 5.45
CA ARG A 473 16.63 12.94 5.26
C ARG A 473 16.58 13.46 3.83
N ALA A 474 16.91 14.73 3.64
CA ALA A 474 17.05 15.31 2.30
C ALA A 474 18.07 14.51 1.48
N GLY A 475 17.68 14.11 0.26
CA GLY A 475 18.48 13.25 -0.61
C GLY A 475 18.09 11.77 -0.59
N ASP A 476 17.32 11.33 0.42
CA ASP A 476 16.72 10.00 0.42
C ASP A 476 15.72 9.85 -0.72
N ARG A 477 15.66 8.64 -1.29
CA ARG A 477 14.69 8.29 -2.34
C ARG A 477 13.55 7.51 -1.73
N ILE A 478 12.32 7.95 -1.98
CA ILE A 478 11.09 7.31 -1.51
C ILE A 478 10.44 6.56 -2.66
N VAL A 479 9.93 5.36 -2.38
CA VAL A 479 9.20 4.55 -3.35
C VAL A 479 7.80 5.14 -3.54
N LEU A 480 7.42 5.41 -4.78
CA LEU A 480 6.06 5.82 -5.13
C LEU A 480 5.20 4.60 -5.45
N ASN A 481 3.91 4.71 -5.18
CA ASN A 481 2.94 3.73 -5.60
C ASN A 481 2.85 3.70 -7.14
N ASP A 482 2.69 2.49 -7.70
CA ASP A 482 2.52 2.27 -9.13
C ASP A 482 1.18 1.59 -9.39
N HIS A 483 0.26 2.31 -10.00
CA HIS A 483 -1.08 1.83 -10.33
C HIS A 483 -1.28 1.59 -11.82
N GLY A 484 -0.22 1.60 -12.64
CA GLY A 484 -0.34 1.48 -14.11
C GLY A 484 -1.09 0.23 -14.59
N ASN A 485 -1.09 -0.83 -13.79
CA ASN A 485 -1.77 -2.09 -14.10
C ASN A 485 -3.20 -2.22 -13.55
N LEU A 486 -3.77 -1.16 -12.96
CA LEU A 486 -5.09 -1.24 -12.30
C LEU A 486 -6.26 -1.37 -13.30
N GLY A 487 -6.07 -0.95 -14.55
CA GLY A 487 -7.10 -1.05 -15.61
C GLY A 487 -8.25 -0.05 -15.46
N GLY A 488 -8.12 0.97 -14.61
CA GLY A 488 -9.13 1.99 -14.35
C GLY A 488 -9.91 1.80 -13.04
N TRP A 489 -10.76 2.75 -12.70
CA TRP A 489 -11.64 2.73 -11.54
C TRP A 489 -13.02 3.31 -11.88
N ARG A 490 -14.04 2.79 -11.19
CA ARG A 490 -15.44 3.22 -11.34
C ARG A 490 -15.64 4.56 -10.60
N GLY A 491 -16.62 5.32 -11.06
CA GLY A 491 -16.98 6.59 -10.44
C GLY A 491 -18.04 7.32 -11.24
N LYS A 492 -18.36 8.54 -10.82
CA LYS A 492 -19.28 9.40 -11.54
C LYS A 492 -18.62 9.99 -12.80
N TYR A 493 -19.47 10.30 -13.76
CA TYR A 493 -19.15 10.95 -15.03
C TYR A 493 -18.31 10.11 -16.00
N THR A 494 -18.34 10.53 -17.26
CA THR A 494 -17.72 9.86 -18.42
C THR A 494 -16.46 10.59 -18.89
N GLU A 495 -15.69 9.95 -19.78
CA GLU A 495 -14.55 10.59 -20.46
C GLU A 495 -14.96 11.89 -21.15
N ARG A 496 -16.10 11.90 -21.82
CA ARG A 496 -16.60 13.07 -22.57
C ARG A 496 -16.89 14.25 -21.64
N GLU A 497 -17.57 13.99 -20.53
CA GLU A 497 -17.83 15.00 -19.51
C GLU A 497 -16.51 15.50 -18.89
N GLY A 498 -15.54 14.61 -18.68
CA GLY A 498 -14.18 14.94 -18.26
C GLY A 498 -13.48 15.87 -19.24
N TYR A 499 -13.53 15.56 -20.53
CA TYR A 499 -12.92 16.34 -21.60
C TYR A 499 -13.46 17.78 -21.65
N LEU A 500 -14.78 17.92 -21.62
CA LEU A 500 -15.44 19.23 -21.61
C LEU A 500 -15.08 20.04 -20.35
N ILE A 501 -14.96 19.39 -19.18
CA ILE A 501 -14.50 20.05 -17.95
C ILE A 501 -13.02 20.44 -18.02
N GLY A 502 -12.17 19.62 -18.65
CA GLY A 502 -10.76 19.93 -18.88
C GLY A 502 -10.58 21.19 -19.72
N LEU A 503 -11.28 21.28 -20.85
CA LEU A 503 -11.31 22.50 -21.68
C LEU A 503 -11.87 23.70 -20.89
N LEU A 504 -12.91 23.49 -20.08
CA LEU A 504 -13.55 24.55 -19.30
C LEU A 504 -12.63 25.18 -18.25
N LEU A 505 -11.80 24.37 -17.59
CA LEU A 505 -10.82 24.84 -16.61
C LEU A 505 -9.85 25.87 -17.21
N ARG A 506 -9.58 25.77 -18.52
CA ARG A 506 -8.71 26.69 -19.24
C ARG A 506 -9.48 27.81 -19.94
N ASP A 507 -10.22 27.48 -20.99
CA ASP A 507 -10.67 28.44 -22.00
C ASP A 507 -12.08 29.00 -21.77
N GLY A 508 -12.80 28.52 -20.75
CA GLY A 508 -14.16 29.01 -20.50
C GLY A 508 -14.27 30.06 -19.40
N PRO A 509 -15.01 31.18 -19.62
CA PRO A 509 -15.46 32.01 -18.52
C PRO A 509 -16.53 31.28 -17.70
N ILE A 510 -16.25 30.98 -16.43
CA ILE A 510 -17.24 30.47 -15.47
C ILE A 510 -17.91 31.68 -14.82
N LYS A 511 -19.05 32.13 -15.38
CA LYS A 511 -19.88 33.19 -14.78
C LYS A 511 -21.04 32.55 -14.01
N LYS A 512 -21.54 33.19 -12.94
CA LYS A 512 -22.64 32.69 -12.07
C LYS A 512 -23.82 32.08 -12.85
N ASN A 513 -24.10 32.59 -14.06
CA ASN A 513 -25.25 32.17 -14.87
C ASN A 513 -24.94 31.44 -16.19
N LYS A 514 -23.67 31.31 -16.63
CA LYS A 514 -23.32 30.66 -17.91
C LYS A 514 -21.93 29.99 -17.87
N THR A 515 -21.87 28.76 -18.37
CA THR A 515 -20.63 28.00 -18.64
C THR A 515 -20.45 27.96 -20.15
N VAL A 516 -19.40 28.58 -20.68
CA VAL A 516 -19.20 28.72 -22.14
C VAL A 516 -17.80 28.22 -22.50
N LEU A 517 -17.71 27.26 -23.41
CA LEU A 517 -16.46 26.93 -24.10
C LEU A 517 -16.33 27.84 -25.32
N SER A 518 -15.19 28.51 -25.46
CA SER A 518 -14.92 29.47 -26.54
C SER A 518 -13.68 29.04 -27.30
N SER A 519 -13.75 29.02 -28.64
CA SER A 519 -12.58 28.78 -29.51
C SER A 519 -12.48 29.90 -30.55
N TRP A 520 -11.24 30.18 -30.95
CA TRP A 520 -10.84 31.26 -31.86
C TRP A 520 -9.88 30.66 -32.91
N SER A 521 -10.00 31.04 -34.18
CA SER A 521 -9.21 30.58 -35.35
C SER A 521 -9.70 29.31 -36.09
N GLU A 522 -9.38 29.25 -37.38
CA GLU A 522 -9.67 28.17 -38.34
C GLU A 522 -8.50 27.18 -38.56
N GLU A 523 -7.45 27.21 -37.73
CA GLU A 523 -6.33 26.26 -37.89
C GLU A 523 -6.76 24.79 -37.73
N ASN A 524 -6.18 23.89 -38.54
CA ASN A 524 -6.56 22.47 -38.63
C ASN A 524 -6.60 21.73 -37.27
N GLY A 525 -5.68 22.04 -36.35
CA GLY A 525 -5.68 21.46 -35.00
C GLY A 525 -6.82 21.94 -34.11
N LEU A 526 -7.15 23.23 -34.17
CA LEU A 526 -8.27 23.84 -33.45
C LEU A 526 -9.61 23.36 -34.01
N ASN A 527 -9.69 23.10 -35.31
CA ASN A 527 -10.86 22.47 -35.95
C ASN A 527 -11.13 21.05 -35.42
N ALA A 528 -10.09 20.25 -35.20
CA ALA A 528 -10.23 18.89 -34.66
C ALA A 528 -10.72 18.90 -33.20
N ILE A 529 -10.14 19.74 -32.34
CA ILE A 529 -10.60 19.93 -30.95
C ILE A 529 -12.04 20.42 -30.93
N ARG A 530 -12.38 21.38 -31.81
CA ARG A 530 -13.72 21.94 -31.94
C ARG A 530 -14.75 20.90 -32.37
N SER A 531 -14.45 20.09 -33.38
CA SER A 531 -15.33 19.01 -33.84
C SER A 531 -15.59 18.01 -32.72
N LEU A 532 -14.53 17.55 -32.05
CA LEU A 532 -14.64 16.61 -30.93
C LEU A 532 -15.46 17.17 -29.76
N THR A 533 -15.31 18.47 -29.48
CA THR A 533 -16.08 19.17 -28.44
C THR A 533 -17.57 19.18 -28.77
N TYR A 534 -17.94 19.39 -30.05
CA TYR A 534 -19.34 19.32 -30.49
C TYR A 534 -19.89 17.90 -30.38
N ASP A 535 -19.16 16.91 -30.88
CA ASP A 535 -19.58 15.51 -30.81
C ASP A 535 -19.87 15.09 -29.36
N TYR A 536 -18.96 15.44 -28.44
CA TYR A 536 -19.13 15.14 -27.02
C TYR A 536 -20.27 15.92 -26.35
N ALA A 537 -20.56 17.14 -26.82
CA ALA A 537 -21.65 17.95 -26.29
C ALA A 537 -23.03 17.52 -26.81
N GLU A 538 -23.11 17.02 -28.06
CA GLU A 538 -24.36 16.56 -28.68
C GLU A 538 -24.91 15.28 -28.04
N GLU A 539 -24.03 14.43 -27.51
CA GLU A 539 -24.40 13.16 -26.87
C GLU A 539 -24.80 13.29 -25.38
N LEU A 540 -24.91 14.51 -24.84
CA LEU A 540 -25.30 14.73 -23.44
C LEU A 540 -26.83 14.58 -23.21
N PRO A 541 -27.29 14.16 -22.01
CA PRO A 541 -28.68 13.73 -21.76
C PRO A 541 -29.80 14.77 -21.90
N HIS A 542 -29.48 16.04 -22.17
CA HIS A 542 -30.50 17.10 -22.28
C HIS A 542 -30.58 17.65 -23.70
N ARG A 543 -31.80 17.60 -24.26
CA ARG A 543 -32.20 18.12 -25.58
C ARG A 543 -31.46 19.42 -25.91
N LEU A 544 -30.71 19.32 -26.99
CA LEU A 544 -29.97 20.37 -27.66
C LEU A 544 -30.84 21.60 -27.91
N ASN A 545 -30.60 22.67 -27.15
CA ASN A 545 -30.60 24.01 -27.72
C ASN A 545 -29.19 24.35 -28.25
N THR A 546 -28.42 23.35 -28.69
CA THR A 546 -27.21 23.60 -29.48
C THR A 546 -27.65 23.94 -30.90
N ARG A 547 -27.91 25.23 -31.12
CA ARG A 547 -27.56 25.76 -32.44
C ARG A 547 -26.06 25.48 -32.59
N ARG A 548 -25.64 24.72 -33.62
CA ARG A 548 -24.24 24.71 -34.10
C ARG A 548 -23.76 26.15 -33.99
N GLY A 549 -22.70 26.38 -33.20
CA GLY A 549 -22.43 27.65 -32.50
C GLY A 549 -22.90 28.90 -33.26
N THR A 550 -23.72 29.73 -32.62
CA THR A 550 -24.07 31.02 -33.24
C THR A 550 -22.80 31.86 -33.26
N ARG A 551 -22.30 32.21 -34.46
CA ARG A 551 -21.27 33.24 -34.63
C ARG A 551 -21.75 34.46 -33.84
N ALA A 552 -21.03 34.85 -32.80
CA ALA A 552 -21.39 36.04 -32.06
C ALA A 552 -21.37 37.21 -33.07
N LYS A 553 -22.44 38.02 -33.09
CA LYS A 553 -22.46 39.23 -33.91
C LYS A 553 -21.20 40.01 -33.53
N ASP A 554 -20.30 40.17 -34.50
CA ASP A 554 -19.06 40.93 -34.44
C ASP A 554 -17.78 40.22 -33.92
N THR A 555 -17.76 38.90 -33.68
CA THR A 555 -16.50 38.15 -33.37
C THR A 555 -16.42 36.75 -34.03
N GLU A 556 -15.20 36.24 -34.29
CA GLU A 556 -14.92 34.85 -34.73
C GLU A 556 -15.05 33.81 -33.59
N GLU A 557 -15.89 34.09 -32.59
CA GLU A 557 -16.00 33.27 -31.37
C GLU A 557 -17.11 32.21 -31.50
N TYR A 558 -16.75 30.94 -31.29
CA TYR A 558 -17.71 29.83 -31.24
C TYR A 558 -18.02 29.45 -29.79
N ARG A 559 -19.30 29.44 -29.39
CA ARG A 559 -19.73 29.22 -28.00
C ARG A 559 -20.60 27.98 -27.83
N ILE A 560 -20.23 27.11 -26.89
CA ILE A 560 -21.04 25.95 -26.45
C ILE A 560 -21.42 26.14 -24.98
N SER A 561 -22.73 26.06 -24.67
CA SER A 561 -23.25 26.13 -23.31
C SER A 561 -24.46 25.20 -23.16
N THR A 562 -24.35 24.21 -22.27
CA THR A 562 -25.46 23.28 -21.98
C THR A 562 -25.83 23.34 -20.50
N GLY A 563 -27.12 23.13 -20.20
CA GLY A 563 -27.59 23.05 -18.81
C GLY A 563 -26.95 21.90 -18.03
N HIS A 564 -26.66 20.79 -18.72
CA HIS A 564 -25.98 19.63 -18.16
C HIS A 564 -24.53 19.93 -17.75
N LEU A 565 -23.75 20.59 -18.61
CA LEU A 565 -22.38 20.96 -18.29
C LEU A 565 -22.31 21.94 -17.11
N LYS A 566 -23.29 22.85 -17.01
CA LYS A 566 -23.42 23.73 -15.84
C LYS A 566 -23.69 22.95 -14.55
N LYS A 567 -24.58 21.96 -14.60
CA LYS A 567 -24.90 21.09 -13.46
C LYS A 567 -23.66 20.31 -13.00
N ILE A 568 -22.95 19.66 -13.92
CA ILE A 568 -21.73 18.91 -13.61
C ILE A 568 -20.64 19.82 -13.03
N ALA A 569 -20.39 20.98 -13.65
CA ALA A 569 -19.40 21.92 -13.15
C ALA A 569 -19.71 22.34 -11.70
N ALA A 570 -20.98 22.59 -11.37
CA ALA A 570 -21.40 22.90 -10.01
C ALA A 570 -21.20 21.72 -9.03
N GLU A 571 -21.59 20.50 -9.41
CA GLU A 571 -21.40 19.28 -8.59
C GLU A 571 -19.91 18.96 -8.33
N LEU A 572 -19.05 19.24 -9.32
CA LEU A 572 -17.60 19.14 -9.20
C LEU A 572 -16.97 20.29 -8.39
N GLY A 573 -17.76 21.26 -7.93
CA GLY A 573 -17.29 22.36 -7.09
C GLY A 573 -16.59 23.49 -7.86
N LEU A 574 -16.81 23.60 -9.17
CA LEU A 574 -16.35 24.74 -9.96
C LEU A 574 -17.27 25.95 -9.73
N GLY A 575 -16.65 27.10 -9.47
CA GLY A 575 -17.34 28.37 -9.24
C GLY A 575 -16.55 29.55 -9.77
N ALA A 576 -17.16 30.74 -9.76
CA ALA A 576 -16.52 31.97 -10.22
C ALA A 576 -15.19 32.20 -9.46
N GLY A 577 -14.07 32.26 -10.19
CA GLY A 577 -12.73 32.46 -9.63
C GLY A 577 -12.00 31.21 -9.14
N LYS A 578 -12.66 30.03 -9.09
CA LYS A 578 -12.05 28.75 -8.70
C LYS A 578 -11.80 27.86 -9.92
N LYS A 579 -10.74 28.17 -10.68
CA LYS A 579 -10.23 27.36 -11.80
C LYS A 579 -9.10 26.44 -11.33
N ALA A 580 -9.46 25.36 -10.64
CA ALA A 580 -8.52 24.34 -10.18
C ALA A 580 -9.19 22.96 -10.23
N VAL A 581 -8.39 21.91 -10.38
CA VAL A 581 -8.87 20.54 -10.20
C VAL A 581 -9.28 20.36 -8.74
N THR A 582 -10.52 19.97 -8.50
CA THR A 582 -11.09 19.82 -7.15
C THR A 582 -10.98 18.37 -6.66
N PRO A 583 -11.11 18.12 -5.35
CA PRO A 583 -11.20 16.75 -4.83
C PRO A 583 -12.34 15.94 -5.46
N ASN A 584 -13.48 16.56 -5.80
CA ASN A 584 -14.60 15.87 -6.45
C ASN A 584 -14.25 15.38 -7.86
N MET A 585 -13.41 16.13 -8.59
CA MET A 585 -12.88 15.69 -9.89
C MET A 585 -11.93 14.52 -9.73
N GLU A 586 -11.04 14.57 -8.73
CA GLU A 586 -10.11 13.47 -8.47
C GLU A 586 -10.85 12.18 -8.06
N LYS A 587 -11.95 12.28 -7.29
CA LYS A 587 -12.80 11.16 -6.86
C LYS A 587 -13.69 10.57 -7.98
N ALA A 588 -13.78 11.23 -9.14
CA ALA A 588 -14.61 10.79 -10.26
C ALA A 588 -14.04 9.52 -10.93
N SER A 589 -14.73 9.01 -11.95
CA SER A 589 -14.29 7.82 -12.67
C SER A 589 -12.91 8.00 -13.33
N SER A 590 -12.23 6.88 -13.59
CA SER A 590 -11.00 6.89 -14.40
C SER A 590 -11.23 7.46 -15.79
N GLU A 591 -12.36 7.14 -16.43
CA GLU A 591 -12.81 7.73 -17.70
C GLU A 591 -12.87 9.26 -17.62
N PHE A 592 -13.56 9.79 -16.61
CA PHE A 592 -13.61 11.24 -16.39
C PHE A 592 -12.22 11.84 -16.20
N CYS A 593 -11.35 11.20 -15.41
CA CYS A 593 -9.99 11.66 -15.19
C CYS A 593 -9.14 11.65 -16.48
N LEU A 594 -9.32 10.65 -17.35
CA LEU A 594 -8.67 10.58 -18.66
C LEU A 594 -9.13 11.72 -19.54
N GLY A 595 -10.44 11.93 -19.65
CA GLY A 595 -11.02 13.05 -20.38
C GLY A 595 -10.51 14.40 -19.86
N LEU A 596 -10.51 14.57 -18.54
CA LEU A 596 -10.01 15.77 -17.86
C LEU A 596 -8.55 16.06 -18.24
N LEU A 597 -7.68 15.05 -18.15
CA LEU A 597 -6.28 15.19 -18.57
C LEU A 597 -6.18 15.54 -20.05
N ARG A 598 -6.89 14.82 -20.92
CA ARG A 598 -6.89 15.06 -22.36
C ARG A 598 -7.31 16.48 -22.71
N GLY A 599 -8.40 17.00 -22.13
CA GLY A 599 -8.84 18.37 -22.34
C GLY A 599 -7.82 19.41 -21.85
N LEU A 600 -7.15 19.15 -20.72
CA LEU A 600 -6.10 20.03 -20.21
C LEU A 600 -4.84 20.05 -21.09
N PHE A 601 -4.42 18.89 -21.60
CA PHE A 601 -3.25 18.78 -22.48
C PHE A 601 -3.55 19.25 -23.91
N ASP A 602 -4.78 19.09 -24.42
CA ASP A 602 -5.17 19.65 -25.70
C ASP A 602 -5.21 21.19 -25.66
N ALA A 603 -5.62 21.78 -24.53
CA ALA A 603 -5.69 23.23 -24.37
C ALA A 603 -4.32 23.88 -24.09
N ASP A 604 -3.52 23.31 -23.18
CA ASP A 604 -2.29 23.95 -22.66
C ASP A 604 -1.04 23.06 -22.74
N GLY A 605 -1.17 21.86 -23.29
CA GLY A 605 -0.07 20.93 -23.45
C GLY A 605 0.87 21.33 -24.59
N SER A 606 2.13 20.95 -24.47
CA SER A 606 3.09 21.06 -25.57
C SER A 606 4.00 19.84 -25.62
N VAL A 607 4.34 19.41 -26.83
CA VAL A 607 5.36 18.38 -27.07
C VAL A 607 6.64 19.08 -27.49
N GLN A 608 7.75 18.79 -26.81
CA GLN A 608 9.06 19.38 -27.09
C GLN A 608 10.12 18.29 -27.15
N GLY A 609 10.87 18.24 -28.25
CA GLY A 609 11.98 17.30 -28.48
C GLY A 609 12.34 17.18 -29.96
N THR A 610 13.43 16.48 -30.25
CA THR A 610 13.89 16.12 -31.61
C THR A 610 14.33 14.66 -31.60
N HIS A 611 14.53 13.98 -32.73
CA HIS A 611 15.07 12.60 -32.70
C HIS A 611 16.44 12.49 -31.97
N SER A 612 17.19 13.59 -31.88
CA SER A 612 18.45 13.70 -31.13
C SER A 612 18.31 14.08 -29.64
N LYS A 613 17.15 14.58 -29.19
CA LYS A 613 16.89 14.98 -27.80
C LYS A 613 15.58 14.35 -27.31
N ARG A 614 15.62 13.61 -26.19
CA ARG A 614 14.46 12.92 -25.59
C ARG A 614 13.18 13.77 -25.65
N VAL A 615 12.12 13.21 -26.26
CA VAL A 615 10.81 13.85 -26.39
C VAL A 615 10.16 13.98 -25.01
N SER A 616 9.59 15.16 -24.73
CA SER A 616 8.90 15.46 -23.48
C SER A 616 7.53 16.09 -23.74
N ILE A 617 6.55 15.72 -22.93
CA ILE A 617 5.22 16.32 -22.91
C ILE A 617 5.17 17.27 -21.71
N LYS A 618 4.69 18.50 -21.92
CA LYS A 618 4.70 19.54 -20.90
C LYS A 618 3.32 20.18 -20.75
N LEU A 619 2.98 20.52 -19.51
CA LEU A 619 1.80 21.33 -19.18
C LEU A 619 2.24 22.55 -18.37
N ALA A 620 2.03 23.74 -18.92
CA ALA A 620 2.39 25.00 -18.27
C ALA A 620 1.18 25.63 -17.59
N GLN A 621 1.29 25.96 -16.30
CA GLN A 621 0.21 26.60 -15.53
C GLN A 621 0.74 27.62 -14.53
N SER A 622 -0.01 28.69 -14.32
CA SER A 622 0.25 29.63 -13.21
C SER A 622 -0.22 29.12 -11.85
N ASN A 623 -1.13 28.13 -11.84
CA ASN A 623 -1.66 27.54 -10.60
C ASN A 623 -0.89 26.26 -10.26
N LEU A 624 -0.01 26.34 -9.26
CA LEU A 624 0.79 25.19 -8.82
C LEU A 624 -0.07 24.04 -8.28
N GLU A 625 -1.16 24.33 -7.57
CA GLU A 625 -2.03 23.30 -6.98
C GLU A 625 -2.76 22.49 -8.07
N MET A 626 -3.06 23.13 -9.21
CA MET A 626 -3.58 22.44 -10.38
C MET A 626 -2.57 21.44 -10.95
N LEU A 627 -1.29 21.82 -11.06
CA LEU A 627 -0.24 20.90 -11.50
C LEU A 627 -0.01 19.76 -10.52
N LYS A 628 -0.09 20.01 -9.21
CA LYS A 628 0.00 18.95 -8.19
C LYS A 628 -1.16 17.95 -8.31
N ALA A 629 -2.37 18.43 -8.56
CA ALA A 629 -3.52 17.56 -8.80
C ALA A 629 -3.34 16.73 -10.08
N VAL A 630 -2.91 17.36 -11.19
CA VAL A 630 -2.59 16.65 -12.45
C VAL A 630 -1.49 15.61 -12.24
N GLN A 631 -0.42 15.94 -11.51
CA GLN A 631 0.66 15.00 -11.17
C GLN A 631 0.14 13.79 -10.38
N ARG A 632 -0.76 13.99 -9.42
CA ARG A 632 -1.40 12.89 -8.68
C ARG A 632 -2.26 12.02 -9.60
N ILE A 633 -3.08 12.62 -10.46
CA ILE A 633 -3.94 11.88 -11.40
C ILE A 633 -3.07 11.04 -12.36
N LEU A 634 -2.02 11.64 -12.94
CA LEU A 634 -1.08 10.93 -13.82
C LEU A 634 -0.42 9.74 -13.10
N LEU A 635 0.01 9.92 -11.85
CA LEU A 635 0.61 8.84 -11.07
C LEU A 635 -0.36 7.66 -10.85
N ARG A 636 -1.67 7.93 -10.70
CA ARG A 636 -2.70 6.87 -10.61
C ARG A 636 -2.84 6.05 -11.90
N PHE A 637 -2.43 6.60 -13.04
CA PHE A 637 -2.32 5.89 -14.31
C PHE A 637 -0.92 5.29 -14.55
N GLY A 638 -0.02 5.33 -13.55
CA GLY A 638 1.36 4.87 -13.69
C GLY A 638 2.26 5.84 -14.48
N ILE A 639 1.78 7.04 -14.78
CA ILE A 639 2.53 8.05 -15.54
C ILE A 639 3.30 8.94 -14.56
N PHE A 640 4.61 8.74 -14.50
CA PHE A 640 5.48 9.59 -13.70
C PHE A 640 5.66 10.96 -14.35
N SER A 641 5.63 12.02 -13.54
CA SER A 641 5.86 13.40 -14.00
C SER A 641 6.59 14.22 -12.95
N LYS A 642 7.23 15.29 -13.42
CA LYS A 642 8.02 16.20 -12.58
C LYS A 642 7.51 17.64 -12.70
N ILE A 643 7.33 18.30 -11.56
CA ILE A 643 6.94 19.72 -11.50
C ILE A 643 8.19 20.59 -11.32
N TYR A 644 8.31 21.59 -12.18
CA TYR A 644 9.31 22.66 -12.10
C TYR A 644 8.62 23.95 -11.66
N VAL A 645 9.01 24.45 -10.49
CA VAL A 645 8.42 25.64 -9.88
C VAL A 645 9.12 26.90 -10.40
N LYS A 646 8.33 27.93 -10.77
CA LYS A 646 8.82 29.23 -11.28
C LYS A 646 9.77 29.13 -12.49
N ARG A 647 9.43 28.28 -13.45
CA ARG A 647 10.28 28.05 -14.63
C ARG A 647 10.31 29.24 -15.61
N ARG A 648 9.22 30.00 -15.68
CA ARG A 648 9.20 31.33 -16.33
C ARG A 648 8.76 32.37 -15.31
N GLY A 649 9.56 33.41 -15.15
CA GLY A 649 9.26 34.54 -14.26
C GLY A 649 8.06 35.36 -14.74
N ARG A 650 7.62 36.30 -13.91
CA ARG A 650 6.61 37.30 -14.31
C ARG A 650 7.19 38.14 -15.46
N GLY A 651 6.42 38.33 -16.52
CA GLY A 651 6.83 39.10 -17.70
C GLY A 651 5.62 39.59 -18.49
N SER A 652 5.85 40.44 -19.50
CA SER A 652 4.83 40.86 -20.47
C SER A 652 5.11 40.20 -21.82
N THR A 653 4.07 39.65 -22.46
CA THR A 653 4.12 39.30 -23.89
C THR A 653 3.06 40.10 -24.61
N LYS A 654 3.36 40.58 -25.81
CA LYS A 654 2.38 41.20 -26.69
C LYS A 654 1.48 40.10 -27.28
N LEU A 655 0.19 40.13 -26.96
CA LEU A 655 -0.82 39.27 -27.58
C LEU A 655 -1.78 40.11 -28.43
N PRO A 656 -2.37 39.56 -29.48
CA PRO A 656 -3.37 40.27 -30.30
C PRO A 656 -4.57 40.70 -29.44
N ASN A 657 -4.97 41.97 -29.52
CA ASN A 657 -6.21 42.49 -28.94
C ASN A 657 -7.17 42.90 -30.06
N TRP A 658 -8.46 42.75 -29.83
CA TRP A 658 -9.51 42.93 -30.83
C TRP A 658 -9.76 44.41 -31.22
N GLU A 659 -9.38 45.37 -30.37
CA GLU A 659 -9.58 46.82 -30.63
C GLU A 659 -8.39 47.50 -31.33
N SER A 660 -7.17 46.96 -31.21
CA SER A 660 -5.95 47.59 -31.74
C SER A 660 -4.78 46.64 -31.54
N GLY A 661 -3.91 46.48 -32.56
CA GLY A 661 -2.82 45.52 -32.59
C GLY A 661 -2.03 45.35 -31.28
N MET A 662 -1.57 44.11 -31.05
CA MET A 662 -0.59 43.69 -30.05
C MET A 662 -0.63 44.46 -28.72
N LYS A 663 -1.50 44.04 -27.78
CA LYS A 663 -1.56 44.57 -26.41
C LYS A 663 -0.59 43.81 -25.51
N GLU A 664 0.11 44.50 -24.61
CA GLU A 664 0.91 43.84 -23.59
C GLU A 664 0.02 43.15 -22.57
N HIS A 665 0.17 41.83 -22.46
CA HIS A 665 -0.43 41.03 -21.40
C HIS A 665 0.64 40.67 -20.37
N THR A 666 0.46 41.12 -19.13
CA THR A 666 1.29 40.65 -18.02
C THR A 666 0.91 39.21 -17.66
N HIS A 667 1.86 38.30 -17.78
CA HIS A 667 1.69 36.91 -17.40
C HIS A 667 2.21 36.67 -15.99
N LYS A 668 1.44 35.92 -15.19
CA LYS A 668 1.86 35.44 -13.87
C LYS A 668 2.99 34.42 -14.04
N THR A 669 3.80 34.27 -12.99
CA THR A 669 4.84 33.25 -12.89
C THR A 669 4.29 31.87 -13.30
N GLN A 670 4.98 31.19 -14.20
CA GLN A 670 4.54 29.89 -14.73
C GLN A 670 5.34 28.75 -14.12
N HIS A 671 4.62 27.69 -13.77
CA HIS A 671 5.14 26.40 -13.36
C HIS A 671 4.95 25.42 -14.53
N GLU A 672 5.81 24.41 -14.64
CA GLU A 672 5.69 23.40 -15.70
C GLU A 672 5.69 21.99 -15.11
N LEU A 673 4.70 21.19 -15.48
CA LEU A 673 4.71 19.74 -15.30
C LEU A 673 5.31 19.11 -16.55
N ILE A 674 6.24 18.17 -16.40
CA ILE A 674 6.91 17.47 -17.50
C ILE A 674 6.75 15.96 -17.35
N ILE A 675 6.37 15.30 -18.43
CA ILE A 675 6.41 13.85 -18.61
C ILE A 675 7.54 13.56 -19.61
N SER A 676 8.48 12.70 -19.23
CA SER A 676 9.63 12.33 -20.07
C SER A 676 10.07 10.91 -19.73
N ASN A 677 10.58 10.16 -20.71
CA ASN A 677 11.24 8.88 -20.45
C ASN A 677 12.52 9.14 -19.63
N ALA A 678 12.50 8.74 -18.36
CA ALA A 678 13.62 8.81 -17.43
C ALA A 678 14.66 7.74 -17.74
#